data_AF-A0AAR2KNZ0-F1
#
_entry.id   AF-A0AAR2KNZ0-F1
#
_cell.length_a   1.000
_cell.length_b   1.000
_cell.length_c   1.000
_cell.angle_alpha   90.00
_cell.angle_beta   90.00
_cell.angle_gamma   90.00
#
_symmetry.space_group_name_H-M   'P 1'
#
loop_
_entity.id
_entity.type
_entity.pdbx_description
1 polymer ?
#
loop_
_entity_poly.entity_id
_entity_poly.type
_entity_poly.pdbx_seq_one_letter_code
_entity_poly.pdbx_strand_id
1 'polypeptide(L)'
;MPLTRSLSMGSLSGLPLWDQEELPVEDLLLFEVAWEVTNKVGGIYTVIQTKAKVTVDEWGENFFMIGPYYEHNFKTQVEQCDPPNAAIKAALESIKNNGCQVHFGRWLIEGTPYVILFDIGAAAWNLDRWKGDLWNTCSIGLPYHDREANDSLILGSLVAWFFKELQDKPNVIAHFHEWQAGVGLVLIRSRKLPMATVFTTHATLLGRYLCAGNADFYNNLDKFDIDREAGERQIYHRYCLERAAVHCSHVFTTVSQITAVEADHMLHRQPDVVTPNGLNVKKFSAMHEFQNLHSMNKLKIQEFVRGHFYGHLDFNLEKTLFFFIAGRYEFSNKGADVFLEALSRLNYLLRVHKSDVTVVVFFIMPAKTNNFNVESLKGQAVRKQLWDTAQSVKEKFGKRLYEALLRGEIPDMNKILDRDDFTIMKRAIYATQRHTLPPVTTHNMLDDSTDPILSNVRRIGLFNSRSDRVKIVFHPEFLSSTSPLLPMDYEEFIRGCHLGVFPSYYEPWGYTPGECTVMGIPSVTTNLSGFGCFMEEHISDPSAYGIYIVDRRFRSAEDSCNQLTQFMFSFCQQSRRQRIIQRNRTERLSDLLDWRYLARVRRNHIQMLQTYCVCQPPWKLVVFGFQSVPGLILFFVTHCMSKSLETPVCPVFLLH
;
A
#
# COMPACT_ATOMS: atom_id res chain seq x y z
N MET A 1 35.27 -23.60 4.90
CA MET A 1 35.51 -22.16 4.67
C MET A 1 34.24 -21.41 4.99
N PRO A 2 34.19 -20.51 6.00
CA PRO A 2 32.99 -19.73 6.25
C PRO A 2 32.99 -18.52 5.31
N LEU A 3 32.04 -18.48 4.39
CA LEU A 3 31.77 -17.31 3.55
C LEU A 3 31.00 -16.28 4.38
N THR A 4 31.72 -15.44 5.12
CA THR A 4 31.26 -14.13 5.55
C THR A 4 31.30 -13.19 4.35
N ARG A 5 30.27 -13.23 3.50
CA ARG A 5 29.94 -12.09 2.63
C ARG A 5 28.93 -11.23 3.40
N SER A 6 29.45 -10.18 4.03
CA SER A 6 28.64 -9.02 4.40
C SER A 6 27.88 -8.55 3.16
N LEU A 7 26.58 -8.30 3.29
CA LEU A 7 25.81 -7.53 2.32
C LEU A 7 26.62 -6.27 1.99
N SER A 8 27.08 -6.12 0.76
CA SER A 8 27.75 -4.88 0.35
C SER A 8 26.68 -3.80 0.29
N MET A 9 26.61 -2.96 1.33
CA MET A 9 25.72 -1.79 1.41
C MET A 9 26.15 -0.65 0.46
N GLY A 10 26.66 -0.97 -0.72
CA GLY A 10 27.36 -0.03 -1.60
C GLY A 10 26.78 0.13 -3.01
N SER A 11 25.64 -0.47 -3.34
CA SER A 11 25.14 -0.54 -4.73
C SER A 11 24.18 0.57 -5.15
N LEU A 12 24.26 1.76 -4.53
CA LEU A 12 23.62 2.99 -5.05
C LEU A 12 24.66 3.98 -5.62
N SER A 13 25.81 3.48 -6.06
CA SER A 13 26.94 4.26 -6.58
C SER A 13 26.74 4.84 -8.00
N GLY A 14 25.50 4.95 -8.48
CA GLY A 14 25.18 5.50 -9.81
C GLY A 14 24.68 6.94 -9.81
N LEU A 15 24.39 7.55 -8.65
CA LEU A 15 23.96 8.94 -8.60
C LEU A 15 25.20 9.86 -8.53
N PRO A 16 25.27 10.94 -9.34
CA PRO A 16 26.37 11.89 -9.25
C PRO A 16 26.49 12.38 -7.80
N LEU A 17 27.71 12.40 -7.25
CA LEU A 17 28.01 13.16 -6.05
C LEU A 17 28.03 14.63 -6.49
N TRP A 18 27.02 15.40 -6.07
CA TRP A 18 26.95 16.84 -6.38
C TRP A 18 27.80 17.58 -5.35
N ASP A 19 29.06 17.82 -5.68
CA ASP A 19 29.97 18.66 -4.88
C ASP A 19 29.62 20.16 -5.05
N GLN A 20 28.52 20.62 -4.45
CA GLN A 20 28.19 22.05 -4.32
C GLN A 20 27.75 22.40 -2.90
N GLU A 21 28.08 23.63 -2.46
CA GLU A 21 27.84 24.17 -1.12
C GLU A 21 26.41 23.88 -0.64
N GLU A 22 26.28 23.03 0.38
CA GLU A 22 24.99 22.65 0.96
C GLU A 22 24.34 23.88 1.62
N LEU A 23 23.12 24.24 1.19
CA LEU A 23 22.29 25.13 2.00
C LEU A 23 21.92 24.37 3.29
N PRO A 24 22.19 24.91 4.49
CA PRO A 24 21.79 24.24 5.72
C PRO A 24 20.27 24.15 5.78
N VAL A 25 19.75 23.01 6.21
CA VAL A 25 18.30 22.72 6.35
C VAL A 25 17.58 23.77 7.22
N GLU A 26 18.33 24.39 8.12
CA GLU A 26 17.90 25.48 9.01
C GLU A 26 17.38 26.71 8.23
N ASP A 27 17.90 26.96 7.02
CA ASP A 27 17.55 28.08 6.15
C ASP A 27 16.43 27.76 5.14
N LEU A 28 15.92 26.52 5.14
CA LEU A 28 14.91 26.04 4.19
C LEU A 28 13.58 25.77 4.91
N LEU A 29 12.46 26.01 4.22
CA LEU A 29 11.14 25.56 4.67
C LEU A 29 10.61 24.46 3.75
N LEU A 30 10.17 23.34 4.32
CA LEU A 30 9.57 22.22 3.58
C LEU A 30 8.07 22.14 3.86
N PHE A 31 7.29 22.27 2.80
CA PHE A 31 5.85 22.08 2.82
C PHE A 31 5.46 20.85 2.02
N GLU A 32 4.84 19.87 2.65
CA GLU A 32 4.35 18.66 2.00
C GLU A 32 2.82 18.70 1.90
N VAL A 33 2.31 18.79 0.68
CA VAL A 33 0.90 19.01 0.36
C VAL A 33 0.30 17.71 -0.15
N ALA A 34 -0.72 17.21 0.53
CA ALA A 34 -1.45 16.02 0.09
C ALA A 34 -2.91 16.08 0.51
N TRP A 35 -3.78 15.45 -0.28
CA TRP A 35 -5.20 15.31 0.07
C TRP A 35 -5.42 14.49 1.36
N GLU A 36 -4.51 13.55 1.64
CA GLU A 36 -4.63 12.59 2.73
C GLU A 36 -4.00 13.07 4.06
N VAL A 37 -3.52 14.32 4.15
CA VAL A 37 -3.02 14.88 5.44
C VAL A 37 -4.19 14.91 6.44
N THR A 38 -4.06 14.18 7.56
CA THR A 38 -5.12 13.95 8.56
C THR A 38 -6.40 13.28 8.04
N ASN A 39 -6.41 12.78 6.80
CA ASN A 39 -7.58 12.22 6.15
C ASN A 39 -7.25 10.89 5.46
N LYS A 40 -7.55 9.76 6.13
CA LYS A 40 -7.23 8.43 5.60
C LYS A 40 -8.22 8.03 4.50
N VAL A 41 -7.80 8.19 3.24
CA VAL A 41 -8.57 7.78 2.05
C VAL A 41 -7.95 6.54 1.40
N GLY A 42 -6.62 6.48 1.35
CA GLY A 42 -5.88 5.47 0.61
C GLY A 42 -4.52 5.17 1.23
N GLY A 43 -3.57 4.79 0.37
CA GLY A 43 -2.22 4.42 0.78
C GLY A 43 -1.32 5.62 1.05
N ILE A 44 -1.66 6.81 0.55
CA ILE A 44 -0.80 8.00 0.68
C ILE A 44 -0.78 8.47 2.13
N TYR A 45 -1.91 8.36 2.84
CA TYR A 45 -1.96 8.54 4.29
C TYR A 45 -0.86 7.75 4.99
N THR A 46 -0.70 6.47 4.66
CA THR A 46 0.34 5.61 5.25
C THR A 46 1.74 6.06 4.86
N VAL A 47 1.97 6.50 3.61
CA VAL A 47 3.26 7.08 3.18
C VAL A 47 3.64 8.23 4.09
N ILE A 48 2.80 9.26 4.11
CA ILE A 48 3.12 10.54 4.74
C ILE A 48 3.13 10.43 6.27
N GLN A 49 2.25 9.60 6.83
CA GLN A 49 2.21 9.31 8.27
C GLN A 49 3.49 8.62 8.74
N THR A 50 3.93 7.56 8.06
CA THR A 50 5.11 6.80 8.50
C THR A 50 6.41 7.56 8.21
N LYS A 51 6.46 8.32 7.12
CA LYS A 51 7.60 9.18 6.77
C LYS A 51 7.75 10.39 7.68
N ALA A 52 6.67 10.87 8.32
CA ALA A 52 6.70 12.10 9.12
C ALA A 52 7.84 12.11 10.14
N LYS A 53 8.04 11.02 10.89
CA LYS A 53 9.11 10.94 11.89
C LYS A 53 10.50 11.21 11.31
N VAL A 54 10.90 10.50 10.26
CA VAL A 54 12.24 10.69 9.69
C VAL A 54 12.40 12.09 9.10
N THR A 55 11.31 12.68 8.61
CA THR A 55 11.33 14.04 8.05
C THR A 55 11.48 15.07 9.17
N VAL A 56 10.75 14.93 10.28
CA VAL A 56 10.87 15.81 11.46
C VAL A 56 12.23 15.66 12.14
N ASP A 57 12.76 14.44 12.25
CA ASP A 57 14.11 14.22 12.81
C ASP A 57 15.19 14.95 12.00
N GLU A 58 14.94 15.27 10.72
CA GLU A 58 15.87 15.98 9.82
C GLU A 58 15.58 17.48 9.68
N TRP A 59 14.30 17.87 9.57
CA TRP A 59 13.86 19.24 9.29
C TRP A 59 13.39 20.01 10.53
N GLY A 60 13.16 19.33 11.65
CA GLY A 60 12.68 19.94 12.89
C GLY A 60 11.41 20.77 12.68
N GLU A 61 11.44 22.03 13.12
CA GLU A 61 10.32 22.96 13.05
C GLU A 61 10.10 23.58 11.65
N ASN A 62 10.98 23.30 10.69
CA ASN A 62 10.88 23.79 9.32
C ASN A 62 10.00 22.91 8.42
N PHE A 63 9.44 21.82 8.95
CA PHE A 63 8.56 20.90 8.22
C PHE A 63 7.08 21.11 8.54
N PHE A 64 6.30 21.33 7.48
CA PHE A 64 4.86 21.57 7.55
C PHE A 64 4.13 20.67 6.55
N MET A 65 2.99 20.14 6.96
CA MET A 65 2.10 19.39 6.08
C MET A 65 0.83 20.18 5.81
N ILE A 66 0.35 20.17 4.56
CA ILE A 66 -0.83 20.92 4.14
C ILE A 66 -1.89 19.99 3.55
N GLY A 67 -3.14 20.16 3.96
CA GLY A 67 -4.27 19.41 3.40
C GLY A 67 -5.64 20.02 3.67
N PRO A 68 -6.72 19.31 3.29
CA PRO A 68 -8.09 19.73 3.56
C PRO A 68 -8.46 19.52 5.04
N TYR A 69 -9.26 20.45 5.59
CA TYR A 69 -9.80 20.36 6.94
C TYR A 69 -11.07 19.50 6.98
N TYR A 70 -11.12 18.59 7.96
CA TYR A 70 -12.31 17.86 8.34
C TYR A 70 -12.48 17.92 9.87
N GLU A 71 -13.61 18.46 10.33
CA GLU A 71 -13.83 18.76 11.76
C GLU A 71 -13.63 17.53 12.68
N HIS A 72 -14.19 16.37 12.30
CA HIS A 72 -14.04 15.15 13.07
C HIS A 72 -12.57 14.70 13.19
N ASN A 73 -11.83 14.75 12.07
CA ASN A 73 -10.43 14.33 12.04
C ASN A 73 -9.54 15.29 12.83
N PHE A 74 -9.79 16.59 12.71
CA PHE A 74 -9.06 17.60 13.47
C PHE A 74 -9.21 17.39 14.98
N LYS A 75 -10.45 17.23 15.47
CA LYS A 75 -10.72 17.02 16.90
C LYS A 75 -10.11 15.74 17.47
N THR A 76 -9.91 14.72 16.64
CA THR A 76 -9.43 13.39 17.08
C THR A 76 -7.95 13.16 16.85
N GLN A 77 -7.34 13.84 15.86
CA GLN A 77 -5.97 13.57 15.41
C GLN A 77 -5.05 14.79 15.52
N VAL A 78 -5.54 15.99 15.82
CA VAL A 78 -4.71 17.21 15.80
C VAL A 78 -4.77 17.94 17.14
N GLU A 79 -3.59 18.25 17.66
CA GLU A 79 -3.44 19.16 18.80
C GLU A 79 -3.33 20.59 18.28
N GLN A 80 -4.35 21.41 18.53
CA GLN A 80 -4.35 22.80 18.11
C GLN A 80 -3.29 23.60 18.88
N CYS A 81 -2.47 24.35 18.15
CA CYS A 81 -1.47 25.26 18.71
C CYS A 81 -1.33 26.51 17.82
N ASP A 82 -0.53 27.47 18.26
CA ASP A 82 -0.19 28.64 17.45
C ASP A 82 1.03 28.35 16.54
N PRO A 83 1.08 28.91 15.32
CA PRO A 83 2.25 28.78 14.46
C PRO A 83 3.48 29.42 15.10
N PRO A 84 4.61 28.69 15.26
CA PRO A 84 5.82 29.25 15.87
C PRO A 84 6.47 30.32 14.98
N ASN A 85 6.33 30.18 13.65
CA ASN A 85 6.91 31.09 12.67
C ASN A 85 5.97 32.27 12.40
N ALA A 86 6.45 33.50 12.68
CA ALA A 86 5.68 34.73 12.50
C ALA A 86 5.21 34.96 11.05
N ALA A 87 6.01 34.57 10.05
CA ALA A 87 5.63 34.71 8.64
C ALA A 87 4.47 33.77 8.28
N ILE A 88 4.50 32.54 8.79
CA ILE A 88 3.39 31.59 8.63
C ILE A 88 2.14 32.13 9.34
N LYS A 89 2.28 32.64 10.56
CA LYS A 89 1.17 33.24 11.30
C LYS A 89 0.53 34.40 10.52
N ALA A 90 1.34 35.33 10.00
CA ALA A 90 0.87 36.45 9.20
C ALA A 90 0.15 35.99 7.91
N ALA A 91 0.70 35.00 7.20
CA ALA A 91 0.07 34.43 6.01
C ALA A 91 -1.30 33.79 6.32
N LEU A 92 -1.40 33.04 7.44
CA LEU A 92 -2.66 32.43 7.87
C LEU A 92 -3.70 33.49 8.31
N GLU A 93 -3.27 34.55 9.00
CA GLU A 93 -4.13 35.68 9.38
C GLU A 93 -4.64 36.43 8.16
N SER A 94 -3.79 36.67 7.16
CA SER A 94 -4.19 37.30 5.87
C SER A 94 -5.32 36.51 5.20
N ILE A 95 -5.19 35.19 5.11
CA ILE A 95 -6.24 34.31 4.55
C ILE A 95 -7.54 34.37 5.36
N LYS A 96 -7.44 34.36 6.70
CA LYS A 96 -8.61 34.46 7.60
C LYS A 96 -9.35 35.78 7.43
N ASN A 97 -8.62 36.89 7.34
CA ASN A 97 -9.17 38.23 7.18
C ASN A 97 -9.92 38.39 5.85
N ASN A 98 -9.61 37.57 4.84
CA ASN A 98 -10.31 37.53 3.56
C ASN A 98 -11.44 36.48 3.50
N GLY A 99 -11.94 36.01 4.66
CA GLY A 99 -13.15 35.19 4.76
C GLY A 99 -12.96 33.69 4.52
N CYS A 100 -11.72 33.19 4.44
CA CYS A 100 -11.43 31.76 4.38
C CYS A 100 -11.13 31.22 5.79
N GLN A 101 -11.40 29.94 6.04
CA GLN A 101 -11.06 29.31 7.32
C GLN A 101 -9.85 28.37 7.16
N VAL A 102 -8.89 28.52 8.08
CA VAL A 102 -7.67 27.71 8.12
C VAL A 102 -7.29 27.39 9.56
N HIS A 103 -6.92 26.14 9.79
CA HIS A 103 -6.59 25.59 11.10
C HIS A 103 -5.13 25.17 11.14
N PHE A 104 -4.48 25.40 12.28
CA PHE A 104 -3.09 25.04 12.52
C PHE A 104 -3.00 24.14 13.75
N GLY A 105 -2.09 23.17 13.73
CA GLY A 105 -1.84 22.30 14.87
C GLY A 105 -0.68 21.34 14.65
N ARG A 106 -0.55 20.36 15.54
CA ARG A 106 0.36 19.22 15.40
C ARG A 106 -0.43 17.94 15.17
N TRP A 107 -0.04 17.18 14.16
CA TRP A 107 -0.66 15.88 13.92
C TRP A 107 -0.18 14.86 14.95
N LEU A 108 -1.11 14.23 15.68
CA LEU A 108 -0.86 13.26 16.75
C LEU A 108 -0.41 11.89 16.21
N ILE A 109 0.73 11.89 15.53
CA ILE A 109 1.42 10.72 14.98
C ILE A 109 2.89 10.73 15.43
N GLU A 110 3.64 9.68 15.10
CA GLU A 110 5.07 9.62 15.40
C GLU A 110 5.83 10.77 14.71
N GLY A 111 6.57 11.57 15.49
CA GLY A 111 7.25 12.78 15.02
C GLY A 111 6.46 14.09 15.18
N THR A 112 5.15 14.03 15.42
CA THR A 112 4.28 15.20 15.69
C THR A 112 4.48 16.42 14.76
N PRO A 113 4.42 16.25 13.42
CA PRO A 113 4.66 17.34 12.47
C PRO A 113 3.58 18.43 12.54
N TYR A 114 3.95 19.65 12.16
CA TYR A 114 3.00 20.75 12.02
C TYR A 114 2.06 20.53 10.83
N VAL A 115 0.78 20.87 10.99
CA VAL A 115 -0.24 20.79 9.95
C VAL A 115 -0.94 22.13 9.73
N ILE A 116 -1.18 22.47 8.47
CA ILE A 116 -2.02 23.59 8.01
C ILE A 116 -3.20 22.98 7.24
N LEU A 117 -4.42 23.15 7.76
CA LEU A 117 -5.61 22.52 7.22
C LEU A 117 -6.62 23.57 6.75
N PHE A 118 -6.94 23.54 5.47
CA PHE A 118 -7.84 24.50 4.83
C PHE A 118 -9.28 23.99 4.79
N ASP A 119 -10.23 24.80 5.26
CA ASP A 119 -11.65 24.50 5.12
C ASP A 119 -12.12 24.81 3.69
N ILE A 120 -12.14 23.76 2.87
CA ILE A 120 -12.60 23.82 1.49
C ILE A 120 -14.10 24.16 1.39
N GLY A 121 -14.91 23.80 2.39
CA GLY A 121 -16.33 24.10 2.41
C GLY A 121 -16.59 25.59 2.63
N ALA A 122 -15.85 26.20 3.57
CA ALA A 122 -15.92 27.63 3.84
C ALA A 122 -15.44 28.47 2.64
N ALA A 123 -14.58 27.93 1.78
CA ALA A 123 -14.04 28.61 0.60
C ALA A 123 -14.81 28.34 -0.71
N ALA A 124 -15.85 27.51 -0.69
CA ALA A 124 -16.57 27.08 -1.89
C ALA A 124 -17.28 28.22 -2.64
N TRP A 125 -17.59 29.33 -1.97
CA TRP A 125 -18.20 30.52 -2.58
C TRP A 125 -17.36 31.12 -3.72
N ASN A 126 -16.05 30.88 -3.73
CA ASN A 126 -15.13 31.42 -4.72
C ASN A 126 -14.81 30.44 -5.87
N LEU A 127 -15.47 29.29 -5.91
CA LEU A 127 -15.18 28.21 -6.86
C LEU A 127 -15.31 28.66 -8.33
N ASP A 128 -16.38 29.37 -8.68
CA ASP A 128 -16.61 29.79 -10.07
C ASP A 128 -15.53 30.73 -10.59
N ARG A 129 -15.04 31.63 -9.73
CA ARG A 129 -13.90 32.50 -10.04
C ARG A 129 -12.65 31.67 -10.28
N TRP A 130 -12.33 30.73 -9.39
CA TRP A 130 -11.15 29.88 -9.55
C TRP A 130 -11.22 28.96 -10.76
N LYS A 131 -12.42 28.52 -11.17
CA LYS A 131 -12.60 27.81 -12.45
C LYS A 131 -12.22 28.70 -13.63
N GLY A 132 -12.65 29.96 -13.61
CA GLY A 132 -12.24 30.97 -14.59
C GLY A 132 -10.72 31.17 -14.60
N ASP A 133 -10.10 31.32 -13.43
CA ASP A 133 -8.65 31.48 -13.31
C ASP A 133 -7.88 30.27 -13.83
N LEU A 134 -8.34 29.05 -13.53
CA LEU A 134 -7.75 27.81 -14.03
C LEU A 134 -7.86 27.72 -15.56
N TRP A 135 -9.04 28.02 -16.11
CA TRP A 135 -9.26 28.02 -17.55
C TRP A 135 -8.36 29.03 -18.27
N ASN A 136 -8.24 30.24 -17.72
CA ASN A 136 -7.35 31.28 -18.26
C ASN A 136 -5.87 30.90 -18.15
N THR A 137 -5.50 30.09 -17.15
CA THR A 137 -4.12 29.68 -16.90
C THR A 137 -3.66 28.53 -17.80
N CYS A 138 -4.47 27.47 -17.89
CA CYS A 138 -4.06 26.22 -18.55
C CYS A 138 -5.15 25.59 -19.42
N SER A 139 -6.28 26.27 -19.63
CA SER A 139 -7.39 25.82 -20.48
C SER A 139 -7.98 24.46 -20.07
N ILE A 140 -7.93 24.15 -18.76
CA ILE A 140 -8.54 22.96 -18.18
C ILE A 140 -9.91 23.33 -17.61
N GLY A 141 -10.97 22.74 -18.18
CA GLY A 141 -12.34 22.92 -17.71
C GLY A 141 -12.73 21.87 -16.67
N LEU A 142 -13.42 22.29 -15.60
CA LEU A 142 -13.91 21.37 -14.56
C LEU A 142 -15.44 21.23 -14.57
N PRO A 143 -15.97 20.02 -14.79
CA PRO A 143 -17.41 19.77 -14.76
C PRO A 143 -18.03 20.15 -13.40
N TYR A 144 -19.24 20.70 -13.41
CA TYR A 144 -19.95 21.09 -12.19
C TYR A 144 -20.24 19.88 -11.26
N HIS A 145 -20.58 18.73 -11.84
CA HIS A 145 -20.95 17.54 -11.09
C HIS A 145 -19.74 16.80 -10.47
N ASP A 146 -18.52 17.05 -10.93
CA ASP A 146 -17.33 16.41 -10.37
C ASP A 146 -16.85 17.14 -9.12
N ARG A 147 -17.40 16.76 -7.98
CA ARG A 147 -17.05 17.31 -6.67
C ARG A 147 -15.57 17.14 -6.34
N GLU A 148 -14.94 16.02 -6.67
CA GLU A 148 -13.54 15.76 -6.30
C GLU A 148 -12.59 16.71 -7.03
N ALA A 149 -12.82 16.94 -8.33
CA ALA A 149 -12.03 17.89 -9.10
C ALA A 149 -12.27 19.34 -8.63
N ASN A 150 -13.51 19.68 -8.28
CA ASN A 150 -13.85 21.00 -7.75
C ASN A 150 -13.21 21.26 -6.38
N ASP A 151 -13.28 20.30 -5.46
CA ASP A 151 -12.68 20.40 -4.13
C ASP A 151 -11.13 20.45 -4.23
N SER A 152 -10.54 19.73 -5.18
CA SER A 152 -9.09 19.80 -5.49
C SER A 152 -8.67 21.19 -5.97
N LEU A 153 -9.50 21.85 -6.79
CA LEU A 153 -9.24 23.23 -7.23
C LEU A 153 -9.35 24.24 -6.08
N ILE A 154 -10.33 24.08 -5.18
CA ILE A 154 -10.47 24.92 -3.99
C ILE A 154 -9.22 24.80 -3.13
N LEU A 155 -8.81 23.57 -2.81
CA LEU A 155 -7.60 23.31 -2.03
C LEU A 155 -6.37 23.91 -2.73
N GLY A 156 -6.15 23.60 -4.01
CA GLY A 156 -5.02 24.12 -4.78
C GLY A 156 -4.97 25.65 -4.82
N SER A 157 -6.12 26.30 -4.92
CA SER A 157 -6.22 27.76 -4.94
C SER A 157 -5.87 28.39 -3.59
N LEU A 158 -6.33 27.79 -2.48
CA LEU A 158 -5.99 28.21 -1.11
C LEU A 158 -4.50 28.00 -0.82
N VAL A 159 -3.94 26.86 -1.23
CA VAL A 159 -2.50 26.57 -1.09
C VAL A 159 -1.66 27.58 -1.88
N ALA A 160 -2.02 27.85 -3.13
CA ALA A 160 -1.32 28.84 -3.95
C ALA A 160 -1.48 30.28 -3.42
N TRP A 161 -2.58 30.58 -2.73
CA TRP A 161 -2.75 31.86 -2.03
C TRP A 161 -1.87 31.93 -0.80
N PHE A 162 -1.86 30.91 0.05
CA PHE A 162 -0.96 30.86 1.21
C PHE A 162 0.51 31.09 0.84
N PHE A 163 0.98 30.42 -0.20
CA PHE A 163 2.34 30.63 -0.69
C PHE A 163 2.61 32.01 -1.28
N LYS A 164 1.57 32.70 -1.78
CA LYS A 164 1.69 34.10 -2.22
C LYS A 164 1.89 35.04 -1.02
N GLU A 165 1.21 34.80 0.09
CA GLU A 165 1.38 35.59 1.32
C GLU A 165 2.72 35.31 2.03
N LEU A 166 3.35 34.16 1.73
CA LEU A 166 4.64 33.75 2.32
C LEU A 166 5.87 34.26 1.52
N GLN A 167 5.69 35.04 0.44
CA GLN A 167 6.74 35.41 -0.53
C GLN A 167 7.99 36.10 0.06
N ASP A 168 7.88 36.73 1.24
CA ASP A 168 8.98 37.47 1.87
C ASP A 168 10.08 36.55 2.48
N LYS A 169 9.95 35.22 2.36
CA LYS A 169 10.95 34.25 2.80
C LYS A 169 11.70 33.64 1.60
N PRO A 170 13.05 33.73 1.53
CA PRO A 170 13.81 32.92 0.59
C PRO A 170 13.71 31.42 0.97
N ASN A 171 13.99 30.54 0.01
CA ASN A 171 14.27 29.11 0.26
C ASN A 171 13.06 28.24 0.69
N VAL A 172 11.93 28.34 -0.02
CA VAL A 172 10.76 27.48 0.19
C VAL A 172 10.75 26.30 -0.80
N ILE A 173 10.51 25.09 -0.28
CA ILE A 173 10.27 23.86 -1.05
C ILE A 173 8.84 23.38 -0.80
N ALA A 174 8.08 23.21 -1.87
CA ALA A 174 6.71 22.68 -1.82
C ALA A 174 6.62 21.35 -2.57
N HIS A 175 6.34 20.27 -1.84
CA HIS A 175 6.23 18.91 -2.35
C HIS A 175 4.76 18.47 -2.39
N PHE A 176 4.24 18.24 -3.60
CA PHE A 176 2.86 17.85 -3.85
C PHE A 176 2.75 16.35 -4.11
N HIS A 177 1.81 15.69 -3.45
CA HIS A 177 1.49 14.29 -3.68
C HIS A 177 0.14 14.15 -4.37
N GLU A 178 0.14 13.44 -5.50
CA GLU A 178 -1.02 13.17 -6.35
C GLU A 178 -1.71 14.38 -6.98
N TRP A 179 -2.49 14.08 -8.03
CA TRP A 179 -3.19 15.08 -8.85
C TRP A 179 -4.17 15.95 -8.03
N GLN A 180 -4.76 15.44 -6.95
CA GLN A 180 -5.67 16.23 -6.09
C GLN A 180 -4.96 17.43 -5.45
N ALA A 181 -3.68 17.27 -5.05
CA ALA A 181 -2.87 18.38 -4.54
C ALA A 181 -2.18 19.17 -5.68
N GLY A 182 -1.99 18.53 -6.84
CA GLY A 182 -1.26 19.07 -7.99
C GLY A 182 -1.80 20.40 -8.55
N VAL A 183 -3.09 20.72 -8.35
CA VAL A 183 -3.66 22.00 -8.80
C VAL A 183 -2.94 23.19 -8.17
N GLY A 184 -2.56 23.09 -6.89
CA GLY A 184 -1.81 24.14 -6.22
C GLY A 184 -0.46 24.40 -6.89
N LEU A 185 0.24 23.33 -7.28
CA LEU A 185 1.51 23.40 -8.00
C LEU A 185 1.36 24.14 -9.33
N VAL A 186 0.35 23.82 -10.13
CA VAL A 186 0.09 24.47 -11.42
C VAL A 186 -0.12 25.98 -11.23
N LEU A 187 -0.91 26.38 -10.23
CA LEU A 187 -1.17 27.79 -9.94
C LEU A 187 0.07 28.53 -9.42
N ILE A 188 0.88 27.90 -8.57
CA ILE A 188 2.15 28.45 -8.06
C ILE A 188 3.11 28.77 -9.22
N ARG A 189 3.21 27.85 -10.18
CA ARG A 189 4.10 27.98 -11.34
C ARG A 189 3.60 29.01 -12.34
N SER A 190 2.30 29.04 -12.62
CA SER A 190 1.68 30.07 -13.46
C SER A 190 1.90 31.48 -12.88
N ARG A 191 1.76 31.62 -11.55
CA ARG A 191 1.96 32.89 -10.83
C ARG A 191 3.43 33.27 -10.61
N LYS A 192 4.38 32.43 -11.03
CA LYS A 192 5.83 32.64 -10.89
C LYS A 192 6.27 32.91 -9.45
N LEU A 193 5.70 32.18 -8.49
CA LEU A 193 6.12 32.31 -7.10
C LEU A 193 7.57 31.81 -6.93
N PRO A 194 8.42 32.48 -6.14
CA PRO A 194 9.84 32.15 -6.01
C PRO A 194 10.08 30.96 -5.07
N MET A 195 9.76 29.74 -5.53
CA MET A 195 9.95 28.50 -4.76
C MET A 195 10.22 27.29 -5.65
N ALA A 196 10.85 26.27 -5.07
CA ALA A 196 11.04 24.98 -5.70
C ALA A 196 9.79 24.11 -5.49
N THR A 197 9.42 23.33 -6.51
CA THR A 197 8.23 22.47 -6.48
C THR A 197 8.56 21.05 -6.90
N VAL A 198 8.09 20.10 -6.10
CA VAL A 198 8.20 18.65 -6.37
C VAL A 198 6.81 18.09 -6.60
N PHE A 199 6.66 17.20 -7.57
CA PHE A 199 5.44 16.42 -7.74
C PHE A 199 5.78 14.93 -7.65
N THR A 200 5.08 14.21 -6.77
CA THR A 200 5.12 12.74 -6.73
C THR A 200 3.75 12.20 -7.11
N THR A 201 3.69 11.46 -8.22
CA THR A 201 2.55 10.57 -8.50
C THR A 201 2.83 9.20 -7.90
N HIS A 202 1.88 8.69 -7.13
CA HIS A 202 1.92 7.35 -6.55
C HIS A 202 1.30 6.32 -7.49
N ALA A 203 0.48 6.75 -8.46
CA ALA A 203 -0.10 5.93 -9.52
C ALA A 203 -0.60 6.86 -10.63
N THR A 204 -0.55 6.47 -11.90
CA THR A 204 -1.25 7.28 -12.91
C THR A 204 -2.75 7.01 -12.87
N LEU A 205 -3.56 8.04 -13.12
CA LEU A 205 -5.01 7.87 -13.21
C LEU A 205 -5.36 6.81 -14.26
N LEU A 206 -4.86 6.98 -15.49
CA LEU A 206 -5.20 6.11 -16.60
C LEU A 206 -4.76 4.67 -16.41
N GLY A 207 -3.57 4.43 -15.85
CA GLY A 207 -3.11 3.05 -15.62
C GLY A 207 -4.05 2.27 -14.72
N ARG A 208 -4.60 2.91 -13.68
CA ARG A 208 -5.57 2.26 -12.79
C ARG A 208 -6.86 1.87 -13.53
N TYR A 209 -7.37 2.75 -14.40
CA TYR A 209 -8.59 2.48 -15.16
C TYR A 209 -8.38 1.46 -16.30
N LEU A 210 -7.26 1.53 -17.01
CA LEU A 210 -6.94 0.63 -18.12
C LEU A 210 -6.71 -0.80 -17.62
N CYS A 211 -6.01 -0.97 -16.50
CA CYS A 211 -5.80 -2.28 -15.90
C CYS A 211 -7.11 -2.91 -15.37
N ALA A 212 -8.04 -2.09 -14.87
CA ALA A 212 -9.35 -2.57 -14.46
C ALA A 212 -10.23 -3.02 -15.65
N GLY A 213 -9.95 -2.53 -16.86
CA GLY A 213 -10.68 -2.84 -18.09
C GLY A 213 -10.25 -4.13 -18.79
N ASN A 214 -9.44 -5.00 -18.16
CA ASN A 214 -8.86 -6.20 -18.76
C ASN A 214 -8.04 -5.95 -20.05
N ALA A 215 -7.50 -4.74 -20.22
CA ALA A 215 -6.58 -4.45 -21.31
C ALA A 215 -5.20 -5.07 -21.03
N ASP A 216 -4.54 -5.55 -22.07
CA ASP A 216 -3.11 -5.87 -22.02
C ASP A 216 -2.32 -4.55 -21.96
N PHE A 217 -2.09 -4.08 -20.73
CA PHE A 217 -1.70 -2.71 -20.44
C PHE A 217 -0.20 -2.50 -20.69
N TYR A 218 0.64 -3.27 -19.99
CA TYR A 218 2.08 -3.07 -20.01
C TYR A 218 2.75 -3.40 -21.35
N ASN A 219 2.12 -4.22 -22.21
CA ASN A 219 2.65 -4.56 -23.54
C ASN A 219 2.21 -3.58 -24.65
N ASN A 220 1.27 -2.67 -24.36
CA ASN A 220 0.69 -1.76 -25.35
C ASN A 220 0.73 -0.30 -24.89
N LEU A 221 1.61 0.05 -23.94
CA LEU A 221 1.73 1.40 -23.38
C LEU A 221 1.94 2.47 -24.47
N ASP A 222 2.66 2.13 -25.53
CA ASP A 222 2.96 2.97 -26.69
C ASP A 222 1.79 3.10 -27.69
N LYS A 223 0.76 2.26 -27.58
CA LYS A 223 -0.36 2.19 -28.54
C LYS A 223 -1.63 2.87 -28.06
N PHE A 224 -1.69 3.28 -26.79
CA PHE A 224 -2.89 3.94 -26.26
C PHE A 224 -2.99 5.38 -26.74
N ASP A 225 -4.15 5.74 -27.27
CA ASP A 225 -4.54 7.14 -27.46
C ASP A 225 -5.05 7.69 -26.12
N ILE A 226 -4.16 8.34 -25.39
CA ILE A 226 -4.35 8.76 -24.01
C ILE A 226 -5.54 9.73 -23.86
N ASP A 227 -5.67 10.69 -24.76
CA ASP A 227 -6.74 11.68 -24.74
C ASP A 227 -8.10 11.02 -25.00
N ARG A 228 -8.15 10.08 -25.96
CA ARG A 228 -9.35 9.27 -26.22
C ARG A 228 -9.71 8.37 -25.03
N GLU A 229 -8.74 7.64 -24.48
CA GLU A 229 -8.99 6.72 -23.35
C GLU A 229 -9.50 7.48 -22.11
N ALA A 230 -8.98 8.68 -21.85
CA ALA A 230 -9.43 9.54 -20.76
C ALA A 230 -10.83 10.16 -21.04
N GLY A 231 -11.11 10.53 -22.28
CA GLY A 231 -12.41 11.03 -22.73
C GLY A 231 -13.52 9.99 -22.63
N GLU A 232 -13.30 8.78 -23.13
CA GLU A 232 -14.26 7.67 -23.10
C GLU A 232 -14.67 7.31 -21.66
N ARG A 233 -13.74 7.46 -20.70
CA ARG A 233 -13.97 7.19 -19.27
C ARG A 233 -14.44 8.39 -18.47
N GLN A 234 -14.66 9.54 -19.12
CA GLN A 234 -15.12 10.78 -18.47
C GLN A 234 -14.17 11.27 -17.36
N ILE A 235 -12.87 11.03 -17.51
CA ILE A 235 -11.81 11.46 -16.57
C ILE A 235 -10.82 12.43 -17.21
N TYR A 236 -11.09 12.90 -18.43
CA TYR A 236 -10.20 13.76 -19.21
C TYR A 236 -9.71 14.99 -18.42
N HIS A 237 -10.61 15.70 -17.73
CA HIS A 237 -10.24 16.85 -16.92
C HIS A 237 -9.32 16.50 -15.75
N ARG A 238 -9.51 15.34 -15.10
CA ARG A 238 -8.63 14.86 -14.02
C ARG A 238 -7.25 14.48 -14.55
N TYR A 239 -7.21 13.78 -15.67
CA TYR A 239 -5.98 13.45 -16.39
C TYR A 239 -5.21 14.72 -16.79
N CYS A 240 -5.90 15.75 -17.32
CA CYS A 240 -5.27 17.02 -17.64
C CYS A 240 -4.67 17.70 -16.40
N LEU A 241 -5.33 17.64 -15.23
CA LEU A 241 -4.77 18.16 -13.98
C LEU A 241 -3.52 17.40 -13.55
N GLU A 242 -3.54 16.07 -13.62
CA GLU A 242 -2.39 15.21 -13.32
C GLU A 242 -1.20 15.55 -14.23
N ARG A 243 -1.43 15.55 -15.55
CA ARG A 243 -0.40 15.89 -16.53
C ARG A 243 0.11 17.33 -16.37
N ALA A 244 -0.77 18.29 -16.10
CA ALA A 244 -0.35 19.67 -15.85
C ALA A 244 0.55 19.76 -14.61
N ALA A 245 0.21 19.08 -13.52
CA ALA A 245 1.03 19.06 -12.31
C ALA A 245 2.42 18.44 -12.58
N VAL A 246 2.47 17.35 -13.34
CA VAL A 246 3.72 16.72 -13.79
C VAL A 246 4.58 17.71 -14.56
N HIS A 247 4.05 18.36 -15.61
CA HIS A 247 4.83 19.25 -16.48
C HIS A 247 5.17 20.60 -15.83
N CYS A 248 4.38 21.07 -14.86
CA CYS A 248 4.68 22.30 -14.13
C CYS A 248 5.74 22.11 -13.02
N SER A 249 5.95 20.89 -12.52
CA SER A 249 6.88 20.62 -11.41
C SER A 249 8.33 20.85 -11.81
N HIS A 250 9.17 21.32 -10.88
CA HIS A 250 10.61 21.36 -11.14
C HIS A 250 11.17 19.94 -11.15
N VAL A 251 10.84 19.17 -10.11
CA VAL A 251 11.23 17.76 -9.99
C VAL A 251 9.98 16.90 -10.00
N PHE A 252 9.92 15.96 -10.94
CA PHE A 252 8.88 14.96 -11.05
C PHE A 252 9.40 13.62 -10.56
N THR A 253 8.61 12.93 -9.74
CA THR A 253 8.97 11.64 -9.15
C THR A 253 7.81 10.66 -9.18
N THR A 254 8.15 9.38 -9.18
CA THR A 254 7.21 8.26 -8.98
C THR A 254 7.67 7.40 -7.81
N VAL A 255 6.86 6.44 -7.39
CA VAL A 255 7.20 5.54 -6.26
C VAL A 255 7.87 4.23 -6.68
N SER A 256 7.91 3.92 -7.98
CA SER A 256 8.57 2.72 -8.48
C SER A 256 9.00 2.87 -9.94
N GLN A 257 9.91 1.98 -10.37
CA GLN A 257 10.39 1.95 -11.74
C GLN A 257 9.29 1.57 -12.73
N ILE A 258 8.37 0.67 -12.35
CA ILE A 258 7.25 0.30 -13.22
C ILE A 258 6.28 1.47 -13.44
N THR A 259 5.99 2.24 -12.38
CA THR A 259 5.21 3.48 -12.49
C THR A 259 5.97 4.57 -13.23
N ALA A 260 7.31 4.57 -13.21
CA ALA A 260 8.11 5.49 -14.02
C ALA A 260 7.95 5.22 -15.52
N VAL A 261 8.00 3.96 -15.94
CA VAL A 261 7.75 3.56 -17.33
C VAL A 261 6.33 3.96 -17.76
N GLU A 262 5.35 3.75 -16.87
CA GLU A 262 3.96 4.14 -17.10
C GLU A 262 3.81 5.66 -17.26
N ALA A 263 4.40 6.46 -16.37
CA ALA A 263 4.33 7.92 -16.40
C ALA A 263 4.99 8.50 -17.65
N ASP A 264 6.08 7.91 -18.13
CA ASP A 264 6.75 8.34 -19.37
C ASP A 264 5.81 8.23 -20.59
N HIS A 265 5.05 7.14 -20.68
CA HIS A 265 4.11 6.93 -21.78
C HIS A 265 2.82 7.71 -21.59
N MET A 266 2.21 7.65 -20.39
CA MET A 266 0.87 8.19 -20.13
C MET A 266 0.87 9.70 -19.82
N LEU A 267 1.92 10.21 -19.17
CA LEU A 267 2.03 11.61 -18.74
C LEU A 267 3.04 12.39 -19.58
N HIS A 268 3.75 11.71 -20.49
CA HIS A 268 4.72 12.29 -21.43
C HIS A 268 5.85 13.07 -20.75
N ARG A 269 6.27 12.62 -19.57
CA ARG A 269 7.46 13.10 -18.88
C ARG A 269 8.08 11.94 -18.12
N GLN A 270 9.33 11.61 -18.42
CA GLN A 270 10.09 10.68 -17.62
C GLN A 270 10.30 11.26 -16.21
N PRO A 271 10.06 10.49 -15.13
CA PRO A 271 10.38 10.96 -13.79
C PRO A 271 11.88 11.19 -13.63
N ASP A 272 12.23 12.27 -12.93
CA ASP A 272 13.60 12.62 -12.62
C ASP A 272 14.19 11.63 -11.61
N VAL A 273 13.37 11.16 -10.66
CA VAL A 273 13.78 10.15 -9.68
C VAL A 273 12.64 9.25 -9.22
N VAL A 274 12.99 8.02 -8.84
CA VAL A 274 12.09 7.06 -8.19
C VAL A 274 12.26 7.12 -6.67
N THR A 275 11.15 7.33 -5.96
CA THR A 275 11.05 7.49 -4.51
C THR A 275 10.29 6.32 -3.87
N PRO A 276 10.93 5.14 -3.70
CA PRO A 276 10.27 3.96 -3.12
C PRO A 276 9.70 4.26 -1.73
N ASN A 277 8.55 3.68 -1.42
CA ASN A 277 7.86 3.92 -0.16
C ASN A 277 8.45 3.07 0.97
N GLY A 278 8.83 3.71 2.08
CA GLY A 278 9.33 3.01 3.25
C GLY A 278 8.25 2.64 4.26
N LEU A 279 8.71 1.97 5.32
CA LEU A 279 7.94 1.64 6.52
C LEU A 279 8.75 2.01 7.77
N ASN A 280 8.09 2.27 8.89
CA ASN A 280 8.77 2.42 10.18
C ASN A 280 9.00 1.02 10.76
N VAL A 281 10.25 0.54 10.72
CA VAL A 281 10.59 -0.78 11.23
C VAL A 281 10.83 -0.71 12.73
N LYS A 282 9.87 -1.22 13.51
CA LYS A 282 10.05 -1.41 14.96
C LYS A 282 10.98 -2.59 15.19
N LYS A 283 12.24 -2.32 15.51
CA LYS A 283 13.21 -3.36 15.89
C LYS A 283 12.90 -3.89 17.28
N PHE A 284 12.77 -5.20 17.40
CA PHE A 284 12.66 -5.87 18.70
C PHE A 284 14.04 -5.92 19.37
N SER A 285 14.08 -5.73 20.69
CA SER A 285 15.32 -5.86 21.47
C SER A 285 15.94 -7.26 21.36
N ALA A 286 15.11 -8.28 21.12
CA ALA A 286 15.52 -9.65 20.87
C ALA A 286 15.13 -10.13 19.46
N MET A 287 16.13 -10.45 18.63
CA MET A 287 15.94 -10.93 17.25
C MET A 287 15.07 -12.19 17.11
N HIS A 288 14.82 -12.96 18.17
CA HIS A 288 13.97 -14.15 18.11
C HIS A 288 12.52 -13.90 18.55
N GLU A 289 12.20 -12.69 19.02
CA GLU A 289 10.87 -12.33 19.51
C GLU A 289 9.80 -12.46 18.42
N PHE A 290 10.11 -12.07 17.18
CA PHE A 290 9.18 -12.21 16.06
C PHE A 290 8.80 -13.68 15.77
N GLN A 291 9.69 -14.64 16.06
CA GLN A 291 9.38 -16.08 15.94
C GLN A 291 8.42 -16.56 17.03
N ASN A 292 8.55 -16.01 18.24
CA ASN A 292 7.60 -16.27 19.32
C ASN A 292 6.22 -15.69 18.98
N LEU A 293 6.18 -14.45 18.46
CA LEU A 293 4.95 -13.83 17.97
C LEU A 293 4.29 -14.64 16.86
N HIS A 294 5.07 -15.15 15.90
CA HIS A 294 4.55 -16.08 14.88
C HIS A 294 3.88 -17.29 15.51
N SER A 295 4.53 -17.95 16.47
CA SER A 295 3.96 -19.12 17.14
C SER A 295 2.66 -18.80 17.89
N MET A 296 2.62 -17.69 18.64
CA MET A 296 1.44 -17.27 19.40
C MET A 296 0.26 -16.91 18.49
N ASN A 297 0.52 -16.12 17.45
CA ASN A 297 -0.54 -15.70 16.51
C ASN A 297 -1.01 -16.85 15.62
N LYS A 298 -0.12 -17.77 15.25
CA LYS A 298 -0.50 -19.01 14.55
C LYS A 298 -1.49 -19.84 15.38
N LEU A 299 -1.34 -19.89 16.70
CA LEU A 299 -2.30 -20.60 17.57
C LEU A 299 -3.68 -19.95 17.52
N LYS A 300 -3.77 -18.61 17.53
CA LYS A 300 -5.05 -17.90 17.37
C LYS A 300 -5.74 -18.25 16.03
N ILE A 301 -4.98 -18.28 14.93
CA ILE A 301 -5.51 -18.71 13.61
C ILE A 301 -5.95 -20.18 13.65
N GLN A 302 -5.18 -21.06 14.29
CA GLN A 302 -5.55 -22.47 14.43
C GLN A 302 -6.85 -22.64 15.24
N GLU A 303 -7.09 -21.83 16.27
CA GLU A 303 -8.37 -21.82 16.99
C GLU A 303 -9.53 -21.44 16.07
N PHE A 304 -9.37 -20.40 15.27
CA PHE A 304 -10.36 -20.07 14.25
C PHE A 304 -10.62 -21.26 13.31
N VAL A 305 -9.56 -21.88 12.78
CA VAL A 305 -9.68 -23.04 11.86
C VAL A 305 -10.36 -24.24 12.52
N ARG A 306 -10.08 -24.54 13.79
CA ARG A 306 -10.79 -25.60 14.54
C ARG A 306 -12.30 -25.34 14.58
N GLY A 307 -12.71 -24.10 14.82
CA GLY A 307 -14.11 -23.70 14.82
C GLY A 307 -14.73 -23.66 13.43
N HIS A 308 -14.00 -23.22 12.41
CA HIS A 308 -14.50 -23.11 11.04
C HIS A 308 -14.69 -24.49 10.38
N PHE A 309 -13.78 -25.42 10.65
CA PHE A 309 -13.79 -26.79 10.12
C PHE A 309 -14.35 -27.83 11.11
N TYR A 310 -15.18 -27.42 12.07
CA TYR A 310 -15.78 -28.36 13.02
C TYR A 310 -16.56 -29.48 12.29
N GLY A 311 -16.45 -30.71 12.78
CA GLY A 311 -16.99 -31.91 12.13
C GLY A 311 -16.26 -32.37 10.86
N HIS A 312 -15.32 -31.57 10.35
CA HIS A 312 -14.54 -31.80 9.13
C HIS A 312 -13.02 -31.59 9.33
N LEU A 313 -12.56 -31.54 10.58
CA LEU A 313 -11.14 -31.40 10.91
C LEU A 313 -10.43 -32.75 10.79
N ASP A 314 -10.24 -33.20 9.55
CA ASP A 314 -9.60 -34.48 9.18
C ASP A 314 -8.13 -34.34 8.75
N PHE A 315 -7.52 -33.19 9.07
CA PHE A 315 -6.13 -32.85 8.74
C PHE A 315 -5.36 -32.36 9.97
N ASN A 316 -4.03 -32.55 9.95
CA ASN A 316 -3.16 -32.18 11.06
C ASN A 316 -2.75 -30.70 10.99
N LEU A 317 -3.19 -29.90 11.97
CA LEU A 317 -2.87 -28.48 12.11
C LEU A 317 -1.38 -28.16 12.27
N GLU A 318 -0.55 -29.11 12.72
CA GLU A 318 0.90 -28.95 12.76
C GLU A 318 1.55 -29.01 11.37
N LYS A 319 0.91 -29.71 10.44
CA LYS A 319 1.28 -29.82 9.02
C LYS A 319 0.42 -28.92 8.13
N THR A 320 -0.36 -28.02 8.73
CA THR A 320 -1.14 -27.02 8.01
C THR A 320 -0.33 -25.74 7.81
N LEU A 321 -0.30 -25.25 6.58
CA LEU A 321 0.25 -23.94 6.21
C LEU A 321 -0.87 -22.94 5.99
N PHE A 322 -0.61 -21.68 6.32
CA PHE A 322 -1.56 -20.58 6.21
C PHE A 322 -1.05 -19.60 5.17
N PHE A 323 -1.73 -19.56 4.03
CA PHE A 323 -1.45 -18.57 3.00
C PHE A 323 -2.52 -17.48 3.06
N PHE A 324 -2.19 -16.28 2.61
CA PHE A 324 -3.19 -15.22 2.54
C PHE A 324 -2.92 -14.25 1.41
N ILE A 325 -4.00 -13.64 0.93
CA ILE A 325 -3.99 -12.43 0.13
C ILE A 325 -4.84 -11.39 0.86
N ALA A 326 -4.36 -10.16 0.91
CA ALA A 326 -5.03 -9.06 1.61
C ALA A 326 -4.91 -7.76 0.83
N GLY A 327 -5.94 -6.91 0.93
CA GLY A 327 -5.92 -5.58 0.34
C GLY A 327 -7.31 -5.09 -0.06
N ARG A 328 -7.33 -4.01 -0.85
CA ARG A 328 -8.57 -3.53 -1.47
C ARG A 328 -9.16 -4.61 -2.38
N TYR A 329 -10.48 -4.63 -2.49
CA TYR A 329 -11.19 -5.56 -3.36
C TYR A 329 -11.06 -5.15 -4.83
N GLU A 330 -9.89 -5.45 -5.43
CA GLU A 330 -9.57 -5.21 -6.83
C GLU A 330 -9.16 -6.55 -7.46
N PHE A 331 -10.15 -7.32 -7.93
CA PHE A 331 -10.00 -8.74 -8.29
C PHE A 331 -8.84 -9.04 -9.24
N SER A 332 -8.78 -8.36 -10.39
CA SER A 332 -7.73 -8.54 -11.40
C SER A 332 -6.44 -7.81 -11.00
N ASN A 333 -6.53 -6.56 -10.52
CA ASN A 333 -5.34 -5.75 -10.20
C ASN A 333 -4.50 -6.36 -9.07
N LYS A 334 -5.15 -6.92 -8.03
CA LYS A 334 -4.48 -7.64 -6.94
C LYS A 334 -4.15 -9.10 -7.28
N GLY A 335 -4.57 -9.58 -8.45
CA GLY A 335 -4.26 -10.92 -8.93
C GLY A 335 -5.02 -12.04 -8.23
N ALA A 336 -6.18 -11.75 -7.63
CA ALA A 336 -6.99 -12.78 -6.96
C ALA A 336 -7.48 -13.85 -7.96
N ASP A 337 -7.69 -13.45 -9.21
CA ASP A 337 -7.98 -14.32 -10.35
C ASP A 337 -6.88 -15.37 -10.58
N VAL A 338 -5.64 -14.94 -10.79
CA VAL A 338 -4.47 -15.81 -11.01
C VAL A 338 -4.17 -16.63 -9.77
N PHE A 339 -4.35 -16.05 -8.58
CA PHE A 339 -4.14 -16.77 -7.33
C PHE A 339 -5.11 -17.95 -7.18
N LEU A 340 -6.42 -17.74 -7.40
CA LEU A 340 -7.42 -18.80 -7.32
C LEU A 340 -7.14 -19.95 -8.30
N GLU A 341 -6.73 -19.63 -9.53
CA GLU A 341 -6.37 -20.63 -10.53
C GLU A 341 -5.12 -21.43 -10.11
N ALA A 342 -4.08 -20.75 -9.58
CA ALA A 342 -2.89 -21.39 -9.07
C ALA A 342 -3.17 -22.29 -7.84
N LEU A 343 -4.16 -21.94 -7.00
CA LEU A 343 -4.59 -22.77 -5.88
C LEU A 343 -5.26 -24.07 -6.34
N SER A 344 -6.04 -24.03 -7.44
CA SER A 344 -6.62 -25.24 -8.03
C SER A 344 -5.52 -26.21 -8.49
N ARG A 345 -4.50 -25.70 -9.17
CA ARG A 345 -3.33 -26.48 -9.62
C ARG A 345 -2.52 -27.00 -8.44
N LEU A 346 -2.31 -26.17 -7.42
CA LEU A 346 -1.64 -26.59 -6.18
C LEU A 346 -2.41 -27.73 -5.49
N ASN A 347 -3.75 -27.65 -5.42
CA ASN A 347 -4.58 -28.72 -4.87
C ASN A 347 -4.38 -30.03 -5.62
N TYR A 348 -4.36 -29.97 -6.95
CA TYR A 348 -4.08 -31.12 -7.79
C TYR A 348 -2.69 -31.72 -7.52
N LEU A 349 -1.64 -30.90 -7.52
CA LEU A 349 -0.27 -31.35 -7.26
C LEU A 349 -0.12 -32.00 -5.88
N LEU A 350 -0.66 -31.38 -4.83
CA LEU A 350 -0.61 -31.93 -3.47
C LEU A 350 -1.34 -33.27 -3.36
N ARG A 351 -2.44 -33.45 -4.10
CA ARG A 351 -3.19 -34.73 -4.15
C ARG A 351 -2.41 -35.81 -4.90
N VAL A 352 -1.87 -35.50 -6.08
CA VAL A 352 -1.10 -36.44 -6.90
C VAL A 352 0.16 -36.91 -6.18
N HIS A 353 0.88 -36.00 -5.53
CA HIS A 353 2.05 -36.32 -4.72
C HIS A 353 1.71 -36.95 -3.35
N LYS A 354 0.41 -37.17 -3.06
CA LYS A 354 -0.07 -37.70 -1.77
C LYS A 354 0.52 -36.96 -0.56
N SER A 355 0.65 -35.64 -0.69
CA SER A 355 1.18 -34.80 0.38
C SER A 355 0.29 -34.88 1.61
N ASP A 356 0.93 -34.90 2.78
CA ASP A 356 0.31 -34.81 4.10
C ASP A 356 0.15 -33.36 4.57
N VAL A 357 0.69 -32.40 3.81
CA VAL A 357 0.53 -30.96 4.04
C VAL A 357 -0.86 -30.52 3.61
N THR A 358 -1.49 -29.71 4.46
CA THR A 358 -2.74 -29.00 4.13
C THR A 358 -2.47 -27.51 4.05
N VAL A 359 -3.04 -26.82 3.07
CA VAL A 359 -2.94 -25.36 2.95
C VAL A 359 -4.32 -24.78 3.22
N VAL A 360 -4.42 -23.84 4.16
CA VAL A 360 -5.62 -23.02 4.36
C VAL A 360 -5.30 -21.61 3.89
N VAL A 361 -6.08 -21.12 2.93
CA VAL A 361 -5.85 -19.85 2.25
C VAL A 361 -6.90 -18.84 2.65
N PHE A 362 -6.47 -17.68 3.11
CA PHE A 362 -7.33 -16.58 3.51
C PHE A 362 -7.37 -15.49 2.43
N PHE A 363 -8.58 -15.08 2.06
CA PHE A 363 -8.80 -13.88 1.25
C PHE A 363 -9.36 -12.79 2.16
N ILE A 364 -8.54 -11.80 2.50
CA ILE A 364 -8.92 -10.66 3.34
C ILE A 364 -9.14 -9.44 2.43
N MET A 365 -10.32 -9.36 1.82
CA MET A 365 -10.67 -8.31 0.87
C MET A 365 -12.07 -7.77 1.19
N PRO A 366 -12.21 -6.54 1.70
CA PRO A 366 -13.50 -5.99 2.11
C PRO A 366 -14.51 -5.92 0.97
N ALA A 367 -15.68 -6.50 1.16
CA ALA A 367 -16.78 -6.48 0.19
C ALA A 367 -18.10 -6.13 0.87
N LYS A 368 -19.14 -5.88 0.08
CA LYS A 368 -20.46 -5.54 0.62
C LYS A 368 -21.13 -6.78 1.21
N THR A 369 -21.38 -6.76 2.53
CA THR A 369 -21.87 -7.90 3.29
C THR A 369 -23.00 -7.51 4.24
N ASN A 370 -23.76 -8.53 4.68
CA ASN A 370 -24.80 -8.44 5.71
C ASN A 370 -24.44 -9.37 6.89
N ASN A 371 -23.64 -8.87 7.83
CA ASN A 371 -23.18 -9.59 9.02
C ASN A 371 -22.48 -10.94 8.73
N PHE A 372 -22.00 -11.59 9.79
CA PHE A 372 -21.46 -12.95 9.72
C PHE A 372 -22.53 -13.97 9.38
N ASN A 373 -22.16 -15.04 8.68
CA ASN A 373 -23.07 -16.15 8.48
C ASN A 373 -23.25 -16.96 9.77
N VAL A 374 -24.44 -17.54 9.93
CA VAL A 374 -24.81 -18.30 11.13
C VAL A 374 -23.90 -19.51 11.32
N GLU A 375 -23.46 -20.12 10.22
CA GLU A 375 -22.59 -21.30 10.26
C GLU A 375 -21.21 -21.02 10.88
N SER A 376 -20.59 -19.89 10.55
CA SER A 376 -19.28 -19.50 11.08
C SER A 376 -19.37 -19.17 12.57
N LEU A 377 -20.41 -18.42 12.98
CA LEU A 377 -20.66 -18.10 14.39
C LEU A 377 -20.94 -19.37 15.22
N LYS A 378 -21.79 -20.25 14.68
CA LYS A 378 -22.08 -21.55 15.31
C LYS A 378 -20.82 -22.39 15.46
N GLY A 379 -19.96 -22.44 14.44
CA GLY A 379 -18.69 -23.16 14.50
C GLY A 379 -17.78 -22.69 15.64
N GLN A 380 -17.64 -21.38 15.81
CA GLN A 380 -16.85 -20.82 16.93
C GLN A 380 -17.49 -21.08 18.29
N ALA A 381 -18.81 -21.03 18.40
CA ALA A 381 -19.52 -21.36 19.63
C ALA A 381 -19.35 -22.85 20.03
N VAL A 382 -19.48 -23.76 19.07
CA VAL A 382 -19.28 -25.21 19.30
C VAL A 382 -17.85 -25.50 19.73
N ARG A 383 -16.85 -24.89 19.08
CA ARG A 383 -15.44 -24.99 19.48
C ARG A 383 -15.24 -24.52 20.93
N LYS A 384 -15.78 -23.35 21.28
CA LYS A 384 -15.66 -22.81 22.63
C LYS A 384 -16.29 -23.75 23.67
N GLN A 385 -17.48 -24.27 23.39
CA GLN A 385 -18.16 -25.23 24.27
C GLN A 385 -17.35 -26.52 24.49
N LEU A 386 -16.75 -27.06 23.42
CA LEU A 386 -15.84 -28.21 23.52
C LEU A 386 -14.64 -27.91 24.41
N TRP A 387 -14.02 -26.75 24.22
CA TRP A 387 -12.87 -26.32 25.01
C TRP A 387 -13.24 -26.19 26.49
N ASP A 388 -14.33 -25.49 26.80
CA ASP A 388 -14.80 -25.29 28.18
C ASP A 388 -15.14 -26.62 28.86
N THR A 389 -15.75 -27.56 28.12
CA THR A 389 -15.99 -28.92 28.59
C THR A 389 -14.68 -29.64 28.93
N ALA A 390 -13.69 -29.58 28.03
CA ALA A 390 -12.40 -30.21 28.25
C ALA A 390 -11.64 -29.60 29.43
N GLN A 391 -11.70 -28.27 29.62
CA GLN A 391 -11.10 -27.59 30.77
C GLN A 391 -11.74 -28.02 32.09
N SER A 392 -13.08 -28.08 32.15
CA SER A 392 -13.81 -28.54 33.32
C SER A 392 -13.43 -29.97 33.71
N VAL A 393 -13.37 -30.89 32.73
CA VAL A 393 -12.95 -32.27 32.96
C VAL A 393 -11.48 -32.34 33.40
N LYS A 394 -10.59 -31.55 32.79
CA LYS A 394 -9.17 -31.46 33.17
C LYS A 394 -8.99 -31.00 34.61
N GLU A 395 -9.76 -30.00 35.06
CA GLU A 395 -9.69 -29.50 36.44
C GLU A 395 -10.16 -30.55 37.46
N LYS A 396 -11.28 -31.23 37.19
CA LYS A 396 -11.77 -32.32 38.03
C LYS A 396 -10.76 -33.47 38.08
N PHE A 397 -10.23 -33.86 36.93
CA PHE A 397 -9.21 -34.89 36.80
C PHE A 397 -7.96 -34.53 37.60
N GLY A 398 -7.47 -33.29 37.47
CA GLY A 398 -6.29 -32.79 38.19
C GLY A 398 -6.44 -32.84 39.71
N LYS A 399 -7.63 -32.47 40.24
CA LYS A 399 -7.92 -32.56 41.68
C LYS A 399 -7.90 -34.01 42.18
N ARG A 400 -8.62 -34.92 41.49
CA ARG A 400 -8.68 -36.34 41.86
C ARG A 400 -7.33 -37.03 41.74
N LEU A 401 -6.53 -36.67 40.71
CA LEU A 401 -5.16 -37.14 40.55
C LEU A 401 -4.28 -36.69 41.73
N TYR A 402 -4.35 -35.41 42.11
CA TYR A 402 -3.59 -34.89 43.25
C TYR A 402 -3.93 -35.60 44.56
N GLU A 403 -5.22 -35.82 44.82
CA GLU A 403 -5.68 -36.55 46.01
C GLU A 403 -5.18 -38.00 46.06
N ALA A 404 -5.16 -38.70 44.92
CA ALA A 404 -4.64 -40.05 44.85
C ALA A 404 -3.12 -40.11 45.06
N LEU A 405 -2.38 -39.17 44.46
CA LEU A 405 -0.94 -39.05 44.66
C LEU A 405 -0.58 -38.76 46.12
N LEU A 406 -1.36 -37.94 46.82
CA LEU A 406 -1.19 -37.70 48.27
C LEU A 406 -1.37 -38.97 49.12
N ARG A 407 -2.18 -39.93 48.64
CA ARG A 407 -2.40 -41.22 49.30
C ARG A 407 -1.36 -42.27 48.93
N GLY A 408 -0.44 -41.97 48.00
CA GLY A 408 0.55 -42.91 47.49
C GLY A 408 -0.03 -43.95 46.51
N GLU A 409 -1.21 -43.69 45.95
CA GLU A 409 -1.87 -44.58 44.99
C GLU A 409 -1.72 -44.04 43.57
N ILE A 410 -1.52 -44.93 42.59
CA ILE A 410 -1.65 -44.58 41.17
C ILE A 410 -3.14 -44.69 40.81
N PRO A 411 -3.82 -43.58 40.47
CA PRO A 411 -5.26 -43.62 40.28
C PRO A 411 -5.64 -44.27 38.93
N ASP A 412 -6.68 -45.10 38.98
CA ASP A 412 -7.26 -45.76 37.80
C ASP A 412 -8.15 -44.77 37.02
N MET A 413 -7.88 -44.61 35.71
CA MET A 413 -8.63 -43.73 34.80
C MET A 413 -10.15 -43.95 34.86
N ASN A 414 -10.59 -45.20 35.03
CA ASN A 414 -12.01 -45.54 35.11
C ASN A 414 -12.67 -45.10 36.42
N LYS A 415 -11.87 -44.78 37.45
CA LYS A 415 -12.33 -44.26 38.75
C LYS A 415 -12.20 -42.75 38.85
N ILE A 416 -11.28 -42.15 38.08
CA ILE A 416 -11.04 -40.70 38.11
C ILE A 416 -12.14 -39.93 37.36
N LEU A 417 -12.71 -40.48 36.28
CA LEU A 417 -13.79 -39.83 35.53
C LEU A 417 -15.13 -40.50 35.85
N ASP A 418 -16.14 -39.71 36.19
CA ASP A 418 -17.46 -40.24 36.50
C ASP A 418 -18.37 -40.32 35.25
N ARG A 419 -19.51 -41.00 35.40
CA ARG A 419 -20.48 -41.18 34.30
C ARG A 419 -20.99 -39.84 33.75
N ASP A 420 -21.07 -38.82 34.60
CA ASP A 420 -21.58 -37.51 34.21
C ASP A 420 -20.55 -36.77 33.36
N ASP A 421 -19.25 -36.87 33.68
CA ASP A 421 -18.16 -36.38 32.83
C ASP A 421 -18.20 -37.01 31.44
N PHE A 422 -18.36 -38.34 31.37
CA PHE A 422 -18.55 -39.05 30.09
C PHE A 422 -19.79 -38.59 29.33
N THR A 423 -20.88 -38.30 30.04
CA THR A 423 -22.13 -37.83 29.43
C THR A 423 -21.97 -36.44 28.83
N ILE A 424 -21.31 -35.52 29.54
CA ILE A 424 -21.04 -34.16 29.05
C ILE A 424 -20.08 -34.21 27.85
N MET A 425 -19.02 -35.03 27.91
CA MET A 425 -18.11 -35.23 26.77
C MET A 425 -18.84 -35.77 25.54
N LYS A 426 -19.69 -36.80 25.70
CA LYS A 426 -20.50 -37.34 24.59
C LYS A 426 -21.44 -36.28 24.00
N ARG A 427 -22.13 -35.49 24.85
CA ARG A 427 -22.98 -34.38 24.39
C ARG A 427 -22.19 -33.34 23.61
N ALA A 428 -21.00 -32.98 24.08
CA ALA A 428 -20.13 -32.03 23.39
C ALA A 428 -19.67 -32.59 22.04
N ILE A 429 -19.31 -33.87 21.96
CA ILE A 429 -18.97 -34.54 20.69
C ILE A 429 -20.18 -34.53 19.72
N TYR A 430 -21.38 -34.85 20.18
CA TYR A 430 -22.57 -34.84 19.31
C TYR A 430 -22.88 -33.44 18.76
N ALA A 431 -22.57 -32.37 19.51
CA ALA A 431 -22.71 -31.00 19.02
C ALA A 431 -21.76 -30.66 17.84
N THR A 432 -20.71 -31.45 17.62
CA THR A 432 -19.75 -31.25 16.52
C THR A 432 -20.21 -31.84 15.18
N GLN A 433 -21.27 -32.66 15.20
CA GLN A 433 -21.75 -33.30 13.98
C GLN A 433 -22.29 -32.24 13.00
N ARG A 434 -21.79 -32.29 11.76
CA ARG A 434 -22.13 -31.35 10.70
C ARG A 434 -22.36 -32.11 9.40
N HIS A 435 -23.46 -31.81 8.71
CA HIS A 435 -23.80 -32.41 7.41
C HIS A 435 -23.38 -31.55 6.21
N THR A 436 -23.22 -30.25 6.40
CA THR A 436 -22.74 -29.32 5.36
C THR A 436 -21.21 -29.25 5.36
N LEU A 437 -20.61 -28.95 4.21
CA LEU A 437 -19.18 -28.68 4.12
C LEU A 437 -18.83 -27.36 4.84
N PRO A 438 -17.57 -27.19 5.30
CA PRO A 438 -17.09 -25.91 5.84
C PRO A 438 -17.29 -24.77 4.84
N PRO A 439 -17.86 -23.62 5.25
CA PRO A 439 -18.24 -22.58 4.29
C PRO A 439 -16.97 -21.94 3.72
N VAL A 440 -17.04 -21.54 2.45
CA VAL A 440 -15.94 -20.81 1.79
C VAL A 440 -15.87 -19.37 2.31
N THR A 441 -17.00 -18.70 2.53
CA THR A 441 -17.06 -17.33 3.07
C THR A 441 -17.50 -17.33 4.54
N THR A 442 -17.04 -16.34 5.31
CA THR A 442 -17.46 -16.13 6.71
C THR A 442 -18.70 -15.22 6.87
N HIS A 443 -19.10 -14.52 5.82
CA HIS A 443 -20.18 -13.52 5.85
C HIS A 443 -21.31 -13.87 4.87
N ASN A 444 -22.46 -13.23 5.06
CA ASN A 444 -23.51 -13.23 4.03
C ASN A 444 -23.18 -12.11 3.03
N MET A 445 -22.84 -12.47 1.80
CA MET A 445 -22.55 -11.49 0.74
C MET A 445 -23.86 -10.91 0.20
N LEU A 446 -23.89 -9.61 -0.10
CA LEU A 446 -25.05 -9.00 -0.79
C LEU A 446 -25.19 -9.56 -2.22
N ASP A 447 -24.08 -9.57 -2.94
CA ASP A 447 -24.01 -9.95 -4.35
C ASP A 447 -23.34 -11.33 -4.52
N ASP A 448 -23.74 -12.31 -3.69
CA ASP A 448 -23.07 -13.62 -3.57
C ASP A 448 -22.88 -14.36 -4.92
N SER A 449 -23.89 -14.31 -5.79
CA SER A 449 -23.90 -15.03 -7.07
C SER A 449 -23.00 -14.40 -8.14
N THR A 450 -22.72 -13.10 -8.05
CA THR A 450 -21.92 -12.33 -9.00
C THR A 450 -20.56 -11.92 -8.43
N ASP A 451 -20.32 -12.16 -7.13
CA ASP A 451 -19.03 -11.92 -6.48
C ASP A 451 -17.90 -12.65 -7.23
N PRO A 452 -16.86 -11.94 -7.71
CA PRO A 452 -15.80 -12.54 -8.52
C PRO A 452 -15.02 -13.65 -7.82
N ILE A 453 -14.71 -13.51 -6.53
CA ILE A 453 -13.99 -14.53 -5.75
C ILE A 453 -14.85 -15.78 -5.62
N LEU A 454 -16.09 -15.65 -5.12
CA LEU A 454 -16.98 -16.79 -4.89
C LEU A 454 -17.36 -17.49 -6.20
N SER A 455 -17.62 -16.74 -7.26
CA SER A 455 -17.90 -17.28 -8.59
C SER A 455 -16.72 -18.09 -9.12
N ASN A 456 -15.49 -17.60 -8.97
CA ASN A 456 -14.31 -18.37 -9.36
C ASN A 456 -14.08 -19.59 -8.48
N VAL A 457 -14.31 -19.51 -7.16
CA VAL A 457 -14.22 -20.69 -6.27
C VAL A 457 -15.20 -21.78 -6.71
N ARG A 458 -16.43 -21.40 -7.08
CA ARG A 458 -17.42 -22.35 -7.65
C ARG A 458 -16.95 -22.94 -8.96
N ARG A 459 -16.38 -22.11 -9.86
CA ARG A 459 -15.84 -22.55 -11.15
C ARG A 459 -14.72 -23.58 -11.01
N ILE A 460 -13.77 -23.35 -10.10
CA ILE A 460 -12.61 -24.23 -9.90
C ILE A 460 -12.89 -25.43 -8.98
N GLY A 461 -14.05 -25.46 -8.31
CA GLY A 461 -14.51 -26.59 -7.51
C GLY A 461 -13.85 -26.76 -6.14
N LEU A 462 -13.26 -25.69 -5.56
CA LEU A 462 -12.62 -25.72 -4.25
C LEU A 462 -13.62 -25.44 -3.11
N PHE A 463 -14.45 -26.43 -2.77
CA PHE A 463 -15.54 -26.31 -1.78
C PHE A 463 -15.16 -26.76 -0.36
N ASN A 464 -13.87 -26.78 -0.01
CA ASN A 464 -13.39 -27.30 1.27
C ASN A 464 -13.77 -28.77 1.53
N SER A 465 -13.83 -29.60 0.49
CA SER A 465 -14.13 -31.02 0.65
C SER A 465 -13.02 -31.73 1.44
N ARG A 466 -13.31 -32.89 2.02
CA ARG A 466 -12.30 -33.72 2.73
C ARG A 466 -11.11 -34.10 1.85
N SER A 467 -11.36 -34.29 0.55
CA SER A 467 -10.34 -34.65 -0.43
C SER A 467 -9.41 -33.51 -0.82
N ASP A 468 -9.83 -32.25 -0.60
CA ASP A 468 -9.02 -31.09 -0.94
C ASP A 468 -7.86 -30.93 0.03
N ARG A 469 -6.65 -30.75 -0.51
CA ARG A 469 -5.46 -30.38 0.25
C ARG A 469 -5.31 -28.87 0.41
N VAL A 470 -6.00 -28.09 -0.43
CA VAL A 470 -6.11 -26.64 -0.30
C VAL A 470 -7.52 -26.29 0.14
N LYS A 471 -7.64 -25.52 1.22
CA LYS A 471 -8.90 -25.00 1.75
C LYS A 471 -8.95 -23.49 1.58
N ILE A 472 -10.13 -22.93 1.33
CA ILE A 472 -10.36 -21.50 1.11
C ILE A 472 -11.25 -20.93 2.23
N VAL A 473 -10.83 -19.80 2.77
CA VAL A 473 -11.59 -18.96 3.69
C VAL A 473 -11.59 -17.52 3.15
N PHE A 474 -12.71 -17.09 2.59
CA PHE A 474 -12.94 -15.72 2.20
C PHE A 474 -13.55 -14.94 3.38
N HIS A 475 -12.80 -13.95 3.85
CA HIS A 475 -13.18 -13.05 4.93
C HIS A 475 -13.35 -11.63 4.35
N PRO A 476 -14.57 -11.27 3.89
CA PRO A 476 -14.87 -10.01 3.20
C PRO A 476 -14.95 -8.76 4.09
N GLU A 477 -14.13 -8.68 5.14
CA GLU A 477 -14.07 -7.56 6.07
C GLU A 477 -12.61 -7.28 6.47
N PHE A 478 -12.32 -6.08 6.95
CA PHE A 478 -11.04 -5.82 7.61
C PHE A 478 -10.97 -6.59 8.94
N LEU A 479 -9.78 -7.10 9.26
CA LEU A 479 -9.54 -7.79 10.51
C LEU A 479 -9.57 -6.81 11.68
N SER A 480 -10.19 -7.26 12.78
CA SER A 480 -10.31 -6.51 14.02
C SER A 480 -10.20 -7.46 15.21
N SER A 481 -9.43 -7.05 16.23
CA SER A 481 -9.38 -7.72 17.53
C SER A 481 -10.75 -7.88 18.21
N THR A 482 -11.75 -7.07 17.85
CA THR A 482 -13.12 -7.17 18.36
C THR A 482 -14.01 -8.17 17.61
N SER A 483 -13.52 -8.76 16.51
CA SER A 483 -14.31 -9.70 15.70
C SER A 483 -14.66 -10.96 16.50
N PRO A 484 -15.93 -11.42 16.51
CA PRO A 484 -16.33 -12.64 17.20
C PRO A 484 -15.82 -13.92 16.52
N LEU A 485 -15.39 -13.83 15.25
CA LEU A 485 -14.87 -14.98 14.50
C LEU A 485 -13.36 -15.12 14.65
N LEU A 486 -12.63 -14.06 14.31
CA LEU A 486 -11.17 -14.03 14.27
C LEU A 486 -10.69 -12.78 15.03
N PRO A 487 -10.60 -12.84 16.37
CA PRO A 487 -10.26 -11.69 17.22
C PRO A 487 -8.76 -11.40 17.15
N MET A 488 -8.34 -10.85 16.01
CA MET A 488 -6.95 -10.51 15.71
C MET A 488 -6.89 -9.24 14.89
N ASP A 489 -5.92 -8.38 15.19
CA ASP A 489 -5.61 -7.27 14.30
C ASP A 489 -4.81 -7.77 13.08
N TYR A 490 -4.83 -6.98 12.01
CA TYR A 490 -4.19 -7.34 10.73
C TYR A 490 -2.71 -7.72 10.87
N GLU A 491 -1.93 -7.00 11.69
CA GLU A 491 -0.52 -7.35 11.89
C GLU A 491 -0.33 -8.66 12.66
N GLU A 492 -1.21 -8.97 13.62
CA GLU A 492 -1.16 -10.24 14.34
C GLU A 492 -1.44 -11.39 13.37
N PHE A 493 -2.41 -11.21 12.49
CA PHE A 493 -2.79 -12.19 11.49
C PHE A 493 -1.64 -12.48 10.51
N ILE A 494 -1.01 -11.45 9.94
CA ILE A 494 0.17 -11.61 9.06
C ILE A 494 1.23 -12.45 9.77
N ARG A 495 1.60 -12.08 11.01
CA ARG A 495 2.62 -12.81 11.79
C ARG A 495 2.25 -14.27 12.01
N GLY A 496 0.96 -14.59 12.17
CA GLY A 496 0.48 -15.96 12.32
C GLY A 496 0.50 -16.79 11.03
N CYS A 497 0.50 -16.14 9.86
CA CYS A 497 0.55 -16.80 8.56
C CYS A 497 1.95 -17.34 8.23
N HIS A 498 2.04 -18.11 7.13
CA HIS A 498 3.28 -18.71 6.65
C HIS A 498 3.79 -18.08 5.35
N LEU A 499 2.88 -17.64 4.47
CA LEU A 499 3.20 -17.04 3.17
C LEU A 499 2.12 -16.02 2.80
N GLY A 500 2.52 -14.79 2.50
CA GLY A 500 1.67 -13.82 1.79
C GLY A 500 1.75 -14.05 0.29
N VAL A 501 0.64 -14.01 -0.44
CA VAL A 501 0.62 -14.27 -1.89
C VAL A 501 -0.09 -13.12 -2.59
N PHE A 502 0.69 -12.24 -3.23
CA PHE A 502 0.23 -10.98 -3.85
C PHE A 502 0.64 -10.93 -5.33
N PRO A 503 0.05 -11.77 -6.20
CA PRO A 503 0.43 -11.86 -7.59
C PRO A 503 -0.17 -10.70 -8.41
N SER A 504 0.00 -9.47 -7.96
CA SER A 504 -0.64 -8.28 -8.50
C SER A 504 -0.28 -8.00 -9.97
N TYR A 505 -1.28 -7.52 -10.73
CA TYR A 505 -1.10 -7.03 -12.09
C TYR A 505 -0.82 -5.51 -12.09
N TYR A 506 -1.57 -4.73 -11.31
CA TYR A 506 -1.37 -3.28 -11.18
C TYR A 506 -1.19 -2.91 -9.71
N GLU A 507 0.07 -2.67 -9.33
CA GLU A 507 0.42 -2.33 -7.96
C GLU A 507 1.61 -1.34 -7.96
N PRO A 508 1.35 -0.03 -7.93
CA PRO A 508 2.40 0.98 -8.08
C PRO A 508 3.53 0.87 -7.05
N TRP A 509 3.22 0.43 -5.83
CA TRP A 509 4.21 0.07 -4.82
C TRP A 509 4.00 -1.36 -4.32
N GLY A 510 3.09 -1.58 -3.37
CA GLY A 510 2.89 -2.88 -2.73
C GLY A 510 3.29 -2.86 -1.27
N TYR A 511 2.46 -2.22 -0.44
CA TYR A 511 2.66 -2.18 1.01
C TYR A 511 2.57 -3.56 1.66
N THR A 512 1.57 -4.33 1.27
CA THR A 512 1.28 -5.65 1.86
C THR A 512 2.48 -6.60 1.82
N PRO A 513 3.20 -6.81 0.69
CA PRO A 513 4.42 -7.62 0.70
C PRO A 513 5.58 -6.97 1.49
N GLY A 514 5.65 -5.63 1.54
CA GLY A 514 6.61 -4.91 2.38
C GLY A 514 6.38 -5.14 3.88
N GLU A 515 5.13 -5.02 4.34
CA GLU A 515 4.70 -5.31 5.71
C GLU A 515 4.99 -6.77 6.09
N CYS A 516 4.72 -7.72 5.17
CA CYS A 516 5.09 -9.13 5.36
C CYS A 516 6.58 -9.28 5.62
N THR A 517 7.41 -8.61 4.81
CA THR A 517 8.87 -8.67 4.91
C THR A 517 9.35 -8.10 6.24
N VAL A 518 8.81 -6.96 6.65
CA VAL A 518 9.09 -6.33 7.96
C VAL A 518 8.71 -7.25 9.13
N MET A 519 7.64 -8.04 8.98
CA MET A 519 7.21 -9.01 9.99
C MET A 519 7.91 -10.37 9.89
N GLY A 520 8.88 -10.53 8.97
CA GLY A 520 9.62 -11.78 8.77
C GLY A 520 8.80 -12.89 8.14
N ILE A 521 7.74 -12.56 7.39
CA ILE A 521 6.85 -13.49 6.70
C ILE A 521 7.18 -13.47 5.20
N PRO A 522 7.60 -14.61 4.61
CA PRO A 522 7.82 -14.73 3.18
C PRO A 522 6.62 -14.28 2.37
N SER A 523 6.87 -13.71 1.20
CA SER A 523 5.83 -13.20 0.33
C SER A 523 6.10 -13.54 -1.13
N VAL A 524 5.01 -13.75 -1.88
CA VAL A 524 5.02 -13.80 -3.34
C VAL A 524 4.53 -12.46 -3.87
N THR A 525 5.25 -11.89 -4.83
CA THR A 525 4.93 -10.65 -5.53
C THR A 525 5.19 -10.81 -7.04
N THR A 526 5.16 -9.74 -7.81
CA THR A 526 5.34 -9.76 -9.27
C THR A 526 6.33 -8.72 -9.73
N ASN A 527 6.92 -8.91 -10.91
CA ASN A 527 7.72 -7.88 -11.60
C ASN A 527 6.88 -6.76 -12.24
N LEU A 528 5.58 -6.69 -11.92
CA LEU A 528 4.68 -5.58 -12.20
C LEU A 528 4.29 -4.80 -10.93
N SER A 529 4.73 -5.25 -9.74
CA SER A 529 4.57 -4.51 -8.50
C SER A 529 5.81 -3.67 -8.23
N GLY A 530 5.64 -2.44 -7.73
CA GLY A 530 6.78 -1.57 -7.41
C GLY A 530 7.74 -2.19 -6.38
N PHE A 531 7.21 -2.90 -5.38
CA PHE A 531 7.95 -3.65 -4.38
C PHE A 531 8.75 -4.80 -5.00
N GLY A 532 8.15 -5.52 -5.95
CA GLY A 532 8.81 -6.62 -6.66
C GLY A 532 9.97 -6.10 -7.49
N CYS A 533 9.76 -5.04 -8.28
CA CYS A 533 10.84 -4.39 -9.03
C CYS A 533 11.97 -3.90 -8.12
N PHE A 534 11.62 -3.26 -7.00
CA PHE A 534 12.61 -2.78 -6.02
C PHE A 534 13.45 -3.94 -5.45
N MET A 535 12.81 -5.04 -5.05
CA MET A 535 13.52 -6.21 -4.50
C MET A 535 14.37 -6.94 -5.54
N GLU A 536 13.90 -7.04 -6.79
CA GLU A 536 14.65 -7.64 -7.90
C GLU A 536 15.94 -6.88 -8.21
N GLU A 537 15.91 -5.55 -8.13
CA GLU A 537 17.07 -4.70 -8.37
C GLU A 537 18.10 -4.74 -7.23
N HIS A 538 17.62 -4.84 -5.97
CA HIS A 538 18.48 -4.74 -4.79
C HIS A 538 18.99 -6.10 -4.28
N ILE A 539 18.42 -7.21 -4.73
CA ILE A 539 18.73 -8.56 -4.22
C ILE A 539 18.99 -9.53 -5.37
N SER A 540 20.18 -10.14 -5.38
CA SER A 540 20.59 -11.10 -6.43
C SER A 540 19.79 -12.41 -6.45
N ASP A 541 19.40 -12.94 -5.29
CA ASP A 541 18.52 -14.12 -5.17
C ASP A 541 17.41 -13.85 -4.15
N PRO A 542 16.32 -13.19 -4.58
CA PRO A 542 15.19 -12.85 -3.70
C PRO A 542 14.55 -14.10 -3.05
N SER A 543 14.52 -15.23 -3.78
CA SER A 543 13.84 -16.45 -3.36
C SER A 543 14.49 -17.08 -2.12
N ALA A 544 15.82 -17.03 -2.02
CA ALA A 544 16.57 -17.51 -0.86
C ALA A 544 16.29 -16.71 0.43
N TYR A 545 15.80 -15.48 0.28
CA TYR A 545 15.36 -14.60 1.37
C TYR A 545 13.85 -14.61 1.58
N GLY A 546 13.10 -15.45 0.85
CA GLY A 546 11.65 -15.59 1.01
C GLY A 546 10.83 -14.55 0.25
N ILE A 547 11.42 -13.89 -0.75
CA ILE A 547 10.72 -13.01 -1.69
C ILE A 547 10.62 -13.76 -3.03
N TYR A 548 9.43 -14.20 -3.39
CA TYR A 548 9.19 -14.91 -4.64
C TYR A 548 8.60 -13.94 -5.65
N ILE A 549 9.28 -13.71 -6.78
CA ILE A 549 8.83 -12.75 -7.79
C ILE A 549 8.33 -13.54 -9.00
N VAL A 550 7.01 -13.47 -9.25
CA VAL A 550 6.37 -14.06 -10.42
C VAL A 550 6.56 -13.10 -11.60
N ASP A 551 7.02 -13.65 -12.72
CA ASP A 551 7.14 -12.91 -13.97
C ASP A 551 5.77 -12.83 -14.63
N ARG A 552 5.10 -11.67 -14.49
CA ARG A 552 3.83 -11.33 -15.12
C ARG A 552 3.99 -10.35 -16.28
N ARG A 553 5.21 -9.86 -16.53
CA ARG A 553 5.50 -8.87 -17.57
C ARG A 553 5.88 -9.53 -18.88
N PHE A 554 6.76 -10.54 -18.84
CA PHE A 554 7.35 -11.14 -20.04
C PHE A 554 6.82 -12.55 -20.34
N ARG A 555 5.79 -12.99 -19.61
CA ARG A 555 5.16 -14.30 -19.73
C ARG A 555 3.67 -14.20 -19.92
N SER A 556 3.10 -15.24 -20.51
CA SER A 556 1.64 -15.39 -20.59
C SER A 556 1.02 -15.50 -19.20
N ALA A 557 -0.27 -15.21 -19.09
CA ALA A 557 -1.01 -15.40 -17.83
C ALA A 557 -0.96 -16.88 -17.35
N GLU A 558 -0.97 -17.82 -18.29
CA GLU A 558 -0.88 -19.26 -18.02
C GLU A 558 0.48 -19.64 -17.43
N ASP A 559 1.57 -19.18 -18.04
CA ASP A 559 2.94 -19.44 -17.54
C ASP A 559 3.20 -18.77 -16.20
N SER A 560 2.66 -17.56 -16.00
CA SER A 560 2.69 -16.84 -14.73
C SER A 560 1.98 -17.64 -13.63
N CYS A 561 0.81 -18.21 -13.94
CA CYS A 561 0.03 -19.06 -13.04
C CYS A 561 0.78 -20.35 -12.69
N ASN A 562 1.44 -20.98 -13.68
CA ASN A 562 2.27 -22.16 -13.47
C ASN A 562 3.49 -21.86 -12.59
N GLN A 563 4.16 -20.72 -12.80
CA GLN A 563 5.27 -20.28 -11.96
C GLN A 563 4.82 -20.01 -10.51
N LEU A 564 3.69 -19.31 -10.32
CA LEU A 564 3.09 -19.08 -9.01
C LEU A 564 2.78 -20.41 -8.29
N THR A 565 2.18 -21.35 -9.02
CA THR A 565 1.88 -22.70 -8.51
C THR A 565 3.16 -23.40 -8.06
N GLN A 566 4.24 -23.33 -8.85
CA GLN A 566 5.51 -23.97 -8.53
C GLN A 566 6.17 -23.37 -7.29
N PHE A 567 6.11 -22.04 -7.10
CA PHE A 567 6.61 -21.40 -5.88
C PHE A 567 5.83 -21.88 -4.65
N MET A 568 4.51 -21.90 -4.71
CA MET A 568 3.67 -22.39 -3.61
C MET A 568 3.92 -23.87 -3.30
N PHE A 569 4.04 -24.70 -4.34
CA PHE A 569 4.30 -26.13 -4.16
C PHE A 569 5.69 -26.38 -3.54
N SER A 570 6.72 -25.68 -4.02
CA SER A 570 8.08 -25.75 -3.45
C SER A 570 8.11 -25.29 -1.99
N PHE A 571 7.34 -24.25 -1.64
CA PHE A 571 7.19 -23.81 -0.25
C PHE A 571 6.52 -24.87 0.63
N CYS A 572 5.52 -25.59 0.12
CA CYS A 572 4.85 -26.67 0.83
C CYS A 572 5.79 -27.85 1.13
N GLN A 573 6.82 -28.07 0.30
CA GLN A 573 7.81 -29.15 0.49
C GLN A 573 8.85 -28.84 1.57
N GLN A 574 8.93 -27.59 2.05
CA GLN A 574 9.90 -27.23 3.07
C GLN A 574 9.60 -27.91 4.42
N SER A 575 10.65 -28.23 5.17
CA SER A 575 10.55 -28.62 6.58
C SER A 575 10.27 -27.41 7.47
N ARG A 576 9.80 -27.66 8.71
CA ARG A 576 9.62 -26.61 9.73
C ARG A 576 10.92 -25.81 9.97
N ARG A 577 12.08 -26.50 9.97
CA ARG A 577 13.40 -25.87 10.16
C ARG A 577 13.76 -24.95 9.00
N GLN A 578 13.53 -25.39 7.76
CA GLN A 578 13.77 -24.54 6.57
C GLN A 578 12.89 -23.29 6.58
N ARG A 579 11.60 -23.41 6.94
CA ARG A 579 10.71 -22.24 7.08
C ARG A 579 11.18 -21.25 8.15
N ILE A 580 11.64 -21.73 9.30
CA ILE A 580 12.20 -20.85 10.36
C ILE A 580 13.42 -20.09 9.84
N ILE A 581 14.34 -20.79 9.15
CA ILE A 581 15.54 -20.18 8.56
C ILE A 581 15.14 -19.15 7.50
N GLN A 582 14.18 -19.46 6.64
CA GLN A 582 13.72 -18.53 5.61
C GLN A 582 13.11 -17.27 6.24
N ARG A 583 12.24 -17.41 7.24
CA ARG A 583 11.69 -16.25 7.99
C ARG A 583 12.78 -15.37 8.60
N ASN A 584 13.83 -15.96 9.18
CA ASN A 584 14.98 -15.21 9.69
C ASN A 584 15.75 -14.47 8.61
N ARG A 585 15.74 -14.96 7.36
CA ARG A 585 16.36 -14.25 6.23
C ARG A 585 15.44 -13.14 5.72
N THR A 586 14.14 -13.39 5.67
CA THR A 586 13.13 -12.39 5.27
C THR A 586 13.15 -11.18 6.20
N GLU A 587 13.19 -11.41 7.51
CA GLU A 587 13.21 -10.33 8.51
C GLU A 587 14.45 -9.43 8.37
N ARG A 588 15.61 -9.99 7.98
CA ARG A 588 16.83 -9.20 7.72
C ARG A 588 16.71 -8.21 6.57
N LEU A 589 15.77 -8.43 5.65
CA LEU A 589 15.50 -7.49 4.56
C LEU A 589 14.69 -6.27 5.02
N SER A 590 14.12 -6.28 6.23
CA SER A 590 13.35 -5.16 6.77
C SER A 590 14.13 -3.85 6.77
N ASP A 591 15.45 -3.90 7.01
CA ASP A 591 16.34 -2.74 7.00
C ASP A 591 16.39 -2.03 5.64
N LEU A 592 16.20 -2.74 4.54
CA LEU A 592 16.14 -2.14 3.19
C LEU A 592 14.85 -1.36 2.95
N LEU A 593 13.80 -1.67 3.69
CA LEU A 593 12.47 -1.07 3.58
C LEU A 593 12.25 0.06 4.61
N ASP A 594 13.19 0.24 5.54
CA ASP A 594 13.07 1.26 6.58
C ASP A 594 13.23 2.67 6.00
N TRP A 595 12.42 3.61 6.50
CA TRP A 595 12.51 5.01 6.10
C TRP A 595 13.91 5.61 6.30
N ARG A 596 14.73 5.16 7.27
CA ARG A 596 16.11 5.66 7.44
C ARG A 596 17.02 5.30 6.27
N TYR A 597 16.82 4.14 5.65
CA TYR A 597 17.57 3.74 4.46
C TYR A 597 17.03 4.48 3.22
N LEU A 598 15.71 4.46 3.02
CA LEU A 598 15.07 5.06 1.85
C LEU A 598 15.05 6.61 1.88
N ALA A 599 15.14 7.23 3.06
CA ALA A 599 15.30 8.68 3.18
C ALA A 599 16.66 9.16 2.67
N ARG A 600 17.72 8.34 2.75
CA ARG A 600 19.02 8.69 2.14
C ARG A 600 18.91 8.79 0.62
N VAL A 601 18.14 7.90 0.00
CA VAL A 601 17.80 8.00 -1.42
C VAL A 601 17.12 9.34 -1.68
N ARG A 602 16.15 9.76 -0.85
CA ARG A 602 15.47 11.07 -0.96
C ARG A 602 16.33 12.30 -0.66
N ARG A 603 17.34 12.22 0.21
CA ARG A 603 18.22 13.38 0.51
C ARG A 603 18.91 13.92 -0.73
N ASN A 604 19.36 13.03 -1.60
CA ASN A 604 19.95 13.40 -2.89
C ASN A 604 18.94 14.19 -3.78
N HIS A 605 17.63 14.11 -3.51
CA HIS A 605 16.58 14.84 -4.25
C HIS A 605 16.39 16.26 -3.70
N ILE A 606 16.44 16.42 -2.37
CA ILE A 606 16.43 17.73 -1.72
C ILE A 606 17.68 18.53 -2.13
N GLN A 607 18.83 17.85 -2.27
CA GLN A 607 20.05 18.47 -2.80
C GLN A 607 19.88 18.97 -4.25
N MET A 608 19.21 18.23 -5.14
CA MET A 608 18.87 18.74 -6.48
C MET A 608 17.98 19.99 -6.42
N LEU A 609 17.08 20.08 -5.44
CA LEU A 609 16.18 21.23 -5.26
C LEU A 609 16.89 22.46 -4.69
N GLN A 610 17.92 22.27 -3.85
CA GLN A 610 18.74 23.37 -3.34
C GLN A 610 19.41 24.13 -4.49
N THR A 611 19.85 23.44 -5.55
CA THR A 611 20.40 24.06 -6.75
C THR A 611 19.37 24.94 -7.48
N TYR A 612 18.10 24.52 -7.54
CA TYR A 612 17.02 25.31 -8.14
C TYR A 612 16.57 26.51 -7.29
N CYS A 613 16.68 26.43 -5.96
CA CYS A 613 16.45 27.57 -5.08
C CYS A 613 17.52 28.67 -5.24
N VAL A 614 18.78 28.29 -5.51
CA VAL A 614 19.91 29.22 -5.69
C VAL A 614 19.96 29.83 -7.10
N CYS A 615 19.55 29.09 -8.13
CA CYS A 615 19.65 29.53 -9.53
C CYS A 615 18.31 30.05 -10.10
N GLN A 616 17.90 31.29 -9.79
CA GLN A 616 16.79 31.95 -10.49
C GLN A 616 17.26 32.91 -11.61
N PRO A 617 17.09 32.54 -12.90
CA PRO A 617 16.78 33.49 -13.98
C PRO A 617 15.44 33.14 -14.68
N PRO A 618 14.86 34.03 -15.51
CA PRO A 618 13.44 33.96 -15.88
C PRO A 618 13.21 32.93 -17.00
N TRP A 619 12.50 31.84 -16.69
CA TRP A 619 12.09 30.85 -17.69
C TRP A 619 10.69 31.16 -18.23
N LYS A 620 10.57 31.18 -19.56
CA LYS A 620 9.30 31.34 -20.27
C LYS A 620 8.48 30.06 -20.16
N LEU A 621 7.22 30.20 -19.74
CA LEU A 621 6.20 29.16 -19.84
C LEU A 621 6.07 28.75 -21.32
N VAL A 622 6.24 27.47 -21.65
CA VAL A 622 5.76 26.94 -22.93
C VAL A 622 4.27 26.68 -22.73
N VAL A 623 3.45 27.65 -23.12
CA VAL A 623 2.00 27.50 -23.19
C VAL A 623 1.70 26.57 -24.36
N PHE A 624 1.21 25.36 -24.09
CA PHE A 624 0.58 24.53 -25.13
C PHE A 624 -0.74 25.18 -25.52
N GLY A 625 -0.73 25.96 -26.59
CA GLY A 625 -1.95 26.47 -27.22
C GLY A 625 -2.58 25.39 -28.09
N PHE A 626 -3.75 24.89 -27.69
CA PHE A 626 -4.62 24.13 -28.58
C PHE A 626 -5.33 25.10 -29.52
N GLN A 627 -4.87 25.18 -30.78
CA GLN A 627 -5.67 25.78 -31.84
C GLN A 627 -6.44 24.68 -32.57
N SER A 628 -7.75 24.71 -32.42
CA SER A 628 -8.68 23.95 -33.25
C SER A 628 -8.60 24.47 -34.70
N VAL A 629 -7.95 23.72 -35.60
CA VAL A 629 -8.17 23.85 -37.04
C VAL A 629 -8.70 22.49 -37.52
N PRO A 630 -9.85 22.43 -38.23
CA PRO A 630 -10.34 21.16 -38.74
C PRO A 630 -9.42 20.67 -39.87
N GLY A 631 -8.75 19.53 -39.66
CA GLY A 631 -8.24 18.71 -40.76
C GLY A 631 -6.77 18.27 -40.72
N LEU A 632 -5.88 18.83 -39.90
CA LEU A 632 -4.48 18.37 -39.83
C LEU A 632 -3.89 18.64 -38.44
N ILE A 633 -3.48 17.59 -37.73
CA ILE A 633 -2.69 17.69 -36.50
C ILE A 633 -1.22 17.51 -36.88
N LEU A 634 -0.42 18.57 -36.79
CA LEU A 634 1.04 18.55 -36.94
C LEU A 634 1.67 18.95 -35.60
N PHE A 635 2.37 18.02 -34.97
CA PHE A 635 3.16 18.26 -33.77
C PHE A 635 4.48 18.93 -34.15
N PHE A 636 4.76 20.13 -33.63
CA PHE A 636 6.11 20.70 -33.66
C PHE A 636 6.75 20.57 -32.27
N VAL A 637 7.77 19.72 -32.19
CA VAL A 637 8.69 19.63 -31.05
C VAL A 637 9.91 20.49 -31.38
N THR A 638 10.09 21.62 -30.70
CA THR A 638 11.36 22.35 -30.72
C THR A 638 12.09 22.13 -29.40
N HIS A 639 13.08 21.23 -29.41
CA HIS A 639 14.13 21.17 -28.38
C HIS A 639 15.00 22.42 -28.50
N CYS A 640 15.14 23.19 -27.41
CA CYS A 640 16.12 24.26 -27.34
C CYS A 640 17.01 24.02 -26.12
N MET A 641 18.15 23.34 -26.34
CA MET A 641 19.27 23.37 -25.39
C MET A 641 20.05 24.66 -25.62
N SER A 642 20.04 25.58 -24.65
CA SER A 642 20.97 26.70 -24.65
C SER A 642 22.31 26.27 -24.03
N LYS A 643 23.31 25.97 -24.88
CA LYS A 643 24.72 26.03 -24.48
C LYS A 643 25.23 27.43 -24.83
N SER A 644 25.55 28.21 -23.81
CA SER A 644 26.29 29.46 -23.94
C SER A 644 27.77 29.14 -24.19
N LEU A 645 28.24 29.34 -25.41
CA LEU A 645 29.66 29.54 -25.71
C LEU A 645 29.75 30.61 -26.81
N GLU A 646 30.20 31.80 -26.42
CA GLU A 646 30.51 32.90 -27.32
C GLU A 646 31.76 32.54 -28.14
N THR A 647 31.63 32.51 -29.47
CA THR A 647 32.66 32.91 -30.45
C THR A 647 32.04 32.92 -31.85
N PRO A 648 32.31 33.91 -32.72
CA PRO A 648 31.63 34.05 -34.00
C PRO A 648 32.37 33.28 -35.09
N VAL A 649 31.68 32.38 -35.80
CA VAL A 649 32.16 31.82 -37.06
C VAL A 649 31.06 31.98 -38.12
N CYS A 650 31.44 32.54 -39.26
CA CYS A 650 30.61 32.86 -40.42
C CYS A 650 29.82 31.65 -40.99
N PRO A 651 28.67 31.86 -41.65
CA PRO A 651 27.87 30.80 -42.24
C PRO A 651 28.43 30.41 -43.62
N VAL A 652 28.61 29.11 -43.85
CA VAL A 652 28.72 28.54 -45.19
C VAL A 652 27.60 27.53 -45.36
N PHE A 653 26.76 27.80 -46.36
CA PHE A 653 25.74 26.91 -46.92
C PHE A 653 26.31 25.53 -47.25
N LEU A 654 25.52 24.47 -47.05
CA LEU A 654 25.27 23.48 -48.11
C LEU A 654 24.12 22.53 -47.76
N LEU A 655 23.23 22.38 -48.73
CA LEU A 655 22.15 21.41 -48.85
C LEU A 655 22.67 19.96 -48.74
N HIS A 656 21.91 19.09 -48.07
CA HIS A 656 21.20 18.00 -48.75
C HIS A 656 20.07 17.42 -47.90
#